data_AF-A0A9W7DM44-F1
#
_entry.id   AF-A0A9W7DM44-F1
#
_cell.length_a   1.000
_cell.length_b   1.000
_cell.length_c   1.000
_cell.angle_alpha   90.00
_cell.angle_beta   90.00
_cell.angle_gamma   90.00
#
_symmetry.space_group_name_H-M   'P 1'
#
loop_
_entity.id
_entity.type
_entity.pdbx_description
1 polymer ?
#
loop_
_entity_poly.entity_id
_entity_poly.type
_entity_poly.pdbx_seq_one_letter_code
_entity_poly.pdbx_strand_id
1 'polypeptide(L)'
;MEDRKELQQERHHTNWSPNTKITTPNQRDILKTNNLMLLTNHTHKFPFVNNQYNSGNLNDKLSELNKSKSGVAESENELKQHSTPSNETISLITRITDNKIANYIFFKNTRFMVLGSFQRAVLWLKDPIMSKIPELFNLVKVKADGKDKNSKINVRRKDKQVTQVLKTHIERKKLGRDTKSNPIPNTEQVNVLDLDNLAVLLLQYLPVEEAIPIHIQRFFDVIYPFFPIFDEKDFRAKVAKILSYENGKPVVHFKDEKARFLTIACLLLVCRISYVCICLCDKTSALTEKNIPLLSLSVDGKLTKVVNVVLHRFNYLRKSSVDVLQLLMLLRFYQTIAPEDSDGSSGEDGLVINDLVMTNGELVGLNFEFSSLNFYQSAAFFKTEDEKDRYTNFWCKLWYCLRDMDLDYAVNFGRGPNSARYETNHGPAYCTLTNNNVHDIAIERFSVHRINRNKPISDALIDLLSCVHSVKVLPKINEVDLKLGTLENMKRDLCTSNANKTTLQLTDDLCILLNMNCVESCINYYILLKLESLGTLESYMNRFNILLHLTVESYTFVFDAALKSVNELSSYALFLIHRVILTSLKFFHFTMYFTARMMLIKQHAATPRHTILTDIIEKLIVILQNVTKLHGFCADKYYTSLRIYEGDPVKWVN
;
A
#
# COMPACT_ATOMS: atom_id res chain seq x y z
N MET A 1 -50.25 8.70 -32.18
CA MET A 1 -51.33 9.67 -32.44
C MET A 1 -51.56 10.37 -31.12
N GLU A 2 -50.74 11.39 -30.85
CA GLU A 2 -51.02 12.83 -31.07
C GLU A 2 -51.43 13.39 -29.70
N ASP A 3 -50.91 14.47 -29.13
CA ASP A 3 -49.92 15.48 -29.50
C ASP A 3 -49.63 16.24 -28.19
N ARG A 4 -48.38 16.40 -27.72
CA ARG A 4 -47.46 17.55 -27.97
C ARG A 4 -48.15 18.91 -28.18
N LYS A 5 -47.80 19.90 -27.34
CA LYS A 5 -47.19 21.22 -27.69
C LYS A 5 -47.17 22.15 -26.45
N GLU A 6 -45.97 22.57 -26.02
CA GLU A 6 -45.33 23.90 -26.26
C GLU A 6 -45.61 24.87 -25.08
N LEU A 7 -44.61 25.23 -24.27
CA LEU A 7 -43.49 26.18 -24.46
C LEU A 7 -43.87 27.63 -24.10
N GLN A 8 -43.12 28.19 -23.13
CA GLN A 8 -42.72 29.62 -22.98
C GLN A 8 -43.86 30.64 -22.79
N GLN A 9 -43.81 31.69 -21.95
CA GLN A 9 -42.78 32.64 -21.53
C GLN A 9 -43.46 33.48 -20.42
N GLU A 10 -42.73 34.00 -19.43
CA GLU A 10 -42.69 35.46 -19.15
C GLU A 10 -41.79 35.80 -17.95
N ARG A 11 -40.92 36.78 -18.20
CA ARG A 11 -40.05 37.45 -17.25
C ARG A 11 -40.83 38.59 -16.61
N HIS A 12 -40.67 38.82 -15.31
CA HIS A 12 -40.69 40.19 -14.79
C HIS A 12 -39.68 40.39 -13.65
N HIS A 13 -38.96 41.49 -13.80
CA HIS A 13 -38.03 42.11 -12.87
C HIS A 13 -38.63 42.36 -11.49
N THR A 14 -37.81 42.35 -10.45
CA THR A 14 -37.72 43.49 -9.52
C THR A 14 -36.38 43.49 -8.78
N ASN A 15 -35.78 44.68 -8.78
CA ASN A 15 -34.58 45.07 -8.06
C ASN A 15 -34.77 44.91 -6.54
N TRP A 16 -33.72 44.54 -5.80
CA TRP A 16 -33.33 45.24 -4.57
C TRP A 16 -31.94 44.84 -4.08
N SER A 17 -31.14 45.86 -3.80
CA SER A 17 -29.83 45.93 -3.14
C SER A 17 -29.76 47.37 -2.59
N PRO A 18 -28.89 47.75 -1.63
CA PRO A 18 -28.00 46.98 -0.74
C PRO A 18 -28.15 47.38 0.74
N ASN A 19 -27.57 46.61 1.67
CA ASN A 19 -26.71 47.14 2.75
C ASN A 19 -26.33 46.03 3.73
N THR A 20 -25.05 45.65 3.76
CA THR A 20 -24.31 45.55 5.03
C THR A 20 -22.80 45.50 4.77
N LYS A 21 -22.11 46.43 5.42
CA LYS A 21 -20.67 46.65 5.45
C LYS A 21 -19.94 45.49 6.12
N ILE A 22 -18.84 45.03 5.54
CA ILE A 22 -17.74 44.40 6.29
C ILE A 22 -16.43 45.06 5.86
N THR A 23 -15.72 45.52 6.88
CA THR A 23 -14.49 46.31 6.89
C THR A 23 -13.24 45.49 6.55
N THR A 24 -12.40 46.03 5.67
CA THR A 24 -11.00 45.65 5.47
C THR A 24 -10.09 46.40 6.46
N PRO A 25 -8.98 45.80 6.93
CA PRO A 25 -7.84 46.56 7.44
C PRO A 25 -6.75 46.66 6.37
N ASN A 26 -6.31 47.90 6.15
CA ASN A 26 -5.23 48.27 5.25
C ASN A 26 -3.90 48.37 6.02
N GLN A 27 -2.86 47.82 5.40
CA GLN A 27 -1.45 48.24 5.37
C GLN A 27 -0.89 49.13 6.51
N ARG A 28 0.18 48.64 7.16
CA ARG A 28 1.46 49.31 7.42
C ARG A 28 2.18 48.53 8.52
N ASP A 29 3.28 47.86 8.17
CA ASP A 29 4.53 47.97 8.93
C ASP A 29 5.70 47.21 8.28
N ILE A 30 6.79 47.95 8.11
CA ILE A 30 8.18 47.50 7.96
C ILE A 30 8.64 47.08 6.55
N LEU A 31 8.67 48.08 5.67
CA LEU A 31 9.75 48.28 4.69
C LEU A 31 10.78 49.24 5.34
N LYS A 32 11.85 48.72 5.94
CA LYS A 32 13.07 49.50 6.28
C LYS A 32 14.28 48.58 6.41
N THR A 33 15.14 48.56 5.38
CA THR A 33 16.59 48.88 5.42
C THR A 33 17.37 48.10 4.35
N ASN A 34 17.60 48.77 3.22
CA ASN A 34 18.81 48.60 2.41
C ASN A 34 19.93 49.49 2.99
N ASN A 35 21.17 49.10 2.68
CA ASN A 35 22.46 49.81 2.82
C ASN A 35 23.25 49.57 4.13
N LEU A 36 24.38 48.87 4.01
CA LEU A 36 25.69 49.54 4.08
C LEU A 36 26.82 48.70 3.44
N MET A 37 27.53 49.35 2.53
CA MET A 37 28.86 49.01 2.03
C MET A 37 29.96 49.55 2.98
N LEU A 38 31.14 48.94 2.90
CA LEU A 38 32.52 49.48 3.11
C LEU A 38 33.21 49.42 4.48
N LEU A 39 34.56 49.23 4.34
CA LEU A 39 35.70 49.32 5.28
C LEU A 39 36.08 47.99 5.98
N THR A 40 37.31 47.48 6.04
CA THR A 40 38.65 47.85 5.51
C THR A 40 39.62 46.69 5.80
N ASN A 41 40.67 46.59 4.97
CA ASN A 41 42.00 45.98 5.19
C ASN A 41 42.36 45.51 6.62
N HIS A 42 42.83 44.26 6.73
CA HIS A 42 43.98 43.95 7.58
C HIS A 42 44.90 42.93 6.91
N THR A 43 46.08 43.44 6.57
CA THR A 43 47.30 42.73 6.20
C THR A 43 47.90 42.05 7.44
N HIS A 44 48.21 40.76 7.37
CA HIS A 44 49.30 40.21 8.17
C HIS A 44 50.15 39.23 7.35
N LYS A 45 51.46 39.52 7.42
CA LYS A 45 52.59 38.92 6.74
C LYS A 45 53.23 37.82 7.62
N PHE A 46 53.60 36.70 6.99
CA PHE A 46 54.76 35.80 7.23
C PHE A 46 54.82 34.94 8.53
N PRO A 47 55.58 33.81 8.57
CA PRO A 47 56.71 33.45 7.70
C PRO A 47 56.74 32.05 7.06
N PHE A 48 57.59 32.00 6.04
CA PHE A 48 58.20 30.85 5.39
C PHE A 48 58.76 29.82 6.38
N VAL A 49 58.53 28.54 6.10
CA VAL A 49 59.38 27.43 6.57
C VAL A 49 60.01 26.80 5.32
N ASN A 50 61.32 26.99 5.18
CA ASN A 50 62.18 26.26 4.26
C ASN A 50 62.16 24.78 4.64
N ASN A 51 61.71 23.91 3.73
CA ASN A 51 62.11 22.51 3.74
C ASN A 51 62.75 22.20 2.39
N GLN A 52 64.07 22.03 2.43
CA GLN A 52 64.85 21.42 1.36
C GLN A 52 64.28 20.02 1.09
N TYR A 53 63.70 19.83 -0.10
CA TYR A 53 63.35 18.51 -0.59
C TYR A 53 64.40 18.05 -1.60
N ASN A 54 65.01 16.92 -1.29
CA ASN A 54 65.94 16.16 -2.12
C ASN A 54 65.39 15.95 -3.54
N SER A 55 66.17 16.37 -4.53
CA SER A 55 65.89 16.27 -5.97
C SER A 55 66.09 14.86 -6.56
N GLY A 56 66.17 13.81 -5.74
CA GLY A 56 66.52 12.46 -6.17
C GLY A 56 65.37 11.55 -6.64
N ASN A 57 64.11 12.00 -6.64
CA ASN A 57 62.95 11.08 -6.81
C ASN A 57 61.86 11.61 -7.76
N LEU A 58 62.21 12.51 -8.69
CA LEU A 58 61.23 13.08 -9.63
C LEU A 58 61.10 12.24 -10.90
N ASN A 59 62.20 11.66 -11.39
CA ASN A 59 62.21 10.87 -12.63
C ASN A 59 61.55 9.49 -12.44
N ASP A 60 61.72 8.85 -11.29
CA ASP A 60 61.08 7.57 -10.99
C ASP A 60 59.56 7.74 -10.86
N LYS A 61 59.11 8.81 -10.18
CA LYS A 61 57.70 9.20 -10.11
C LYS A 61 57.10 9.58 -11.46
N LEU A 62 57.87 10.22 -12.35
CA LEU A 62 57.43 10.48 -13.72
C LEU A 62 57.26 9.19 -14.54
N SER A 63 58.15 8.21 -14.33
CA SER A 63 58.06 6.91 -15.00
C SER A 63 56.87 6.08 -14.53
N GLU A 64 56.56 6.09 -13.22
CA GLU A 64 55.36 5.46 -12.67
C GLU A 64 54.07 6.15 -13.13
N LEU A 65 54.08 7.48 -13.24
CA LEU A 65 52.94 8.24 -13.75
C LEU A 65 52.67 7.92 -15.23
N ASN A 66 53.72 7.75 -16.04
CA ASN A 66 53.59 7.41 -17.45
C ASN A 66 53.14 5.95 -17.66
N LYS A 67 53.61 4.99 -16.84
CA LYS A 67 53.07 3.62 -16.82
C LYS A 67 51.62 3.56 -16.36
N SER A 68 51.23 4.40 -15.39
CA SER A 68 49.85 4.51 -14.94
C SER A 68 48.95 5.11 -16.03
N LYS A 69 49.44 6.09 -16.79
CA LYS A 69 48.72 6.67 -17.94
C LYS A 69 48.52 5.68 -19.09
N SER A 70 49.53 4.85 -19.40
CA SER A 70 49.37 3.83 -20.45
C SER A 70 48.41 2.72 -20.04
N GLY A 71 48.44 2.29 -18.76
CA GLY A 71 47.45 1.34 -18.23
C GLY A 71 46.02 1.89 -18.23
N VAL A 72 45.85 3.18 -17.93
CA VAL A 72 44.53 3.85 -18.03
C VAL A 72 44.06 3.95 -19.49
N ALA A 73 44.94 4.22 -20.45
CA ALA A 73 44.57 4.27 -21.87
C ALA A 73 44.22 2.88 -22.45
N GLU A 74 44.86 1.81 -21.99
CA GLU A 74 44.48 0.43 -22.32
C GLU A 74 43.13 0.06 -21.69
N SER A 75 42.90 0.39 -20.42
CA SER A 75 41.59 0.19 -19.77
C SER A 75 40.47 1.03 -20.41
N GLU A 76 40.76 2.24 -20.90
CA GLU A 76 39.81 3.06 -21.67
C GLU A 76 39.50 2.47 -23.05
N ASN A 77 40.46 1.79 -23.69
CA ASN A 77 40.23 1.11 -24.97
C ASN A 77 39.50 -0.24 -24.79
N GLU A 78 39.68 -0.92 -23.66
CA GLU A 78 38.85 -2.09 -23.27
C GLU A 78 37.42 -1.66 -22.90
N LEU A 79 37.23 -0.50 -22.23
CA LEU A 79 35.92 0.06 -21.92
C LEU A 79 35.12 0.49 -23.16
N LYS A 80 35.80 0.90 -24.25
CA LYS A 80 35.16 1.26 -25.53
C LYS A 80 34.66 0.05 -26.33
N GLN A 81 34.97 -1.17 -25.91
CA GLN A 81 34.45 -2.41 -26.51
C GLN A 81 33.18 -2.95 -25.83
N HIS A 82 32.64 -2.27 -24.81
CA HIS A 82 31.43 -2.75 -24.14
C HIS A 82 30.16 -2.57 -24.98
N SER A 83 29.34 -3.62 -24.94
CA SER A 83 27.99 -3.72 -25.49
C SER A 83 27.19 -2.43 -25.30
N THR A 84 26.42 -2.06 -26.32
CA THR A 84 25.39 -1.04 -26.15
C THR A 84 24.49 -1.43 -24.96
N PRO A 85 24.20 -0.50 -24.01
CA PRO A 85 23.42 -0.79 -22.80
C PRO A 85 22.04 -1.43 -23.08
N SER A 86 21.56 -1.30 -24.31
CA SER A 86 20.31 -1.85 -24.81
C SER A 86 20.22 -3.38 -24.81
N ASN A 87 21.35 -4.09 -24.92
CA ASN A 87 21.37 -5.55 -24.92
C ASN A 87 21.63 -6.18 -23.55
N GLU A 88 21.87 -5.37 -22.53
CA GLU A 88 22.11 -5.83 -21.17
C GLU A 88 20.84 -6.41 -20.56
N THR A 89 21.01 -7.44 -19.72
CA THR A 89 19.90 -8.11 -19.04
C THR A 89 19.75 -7.65 -17.59
N ILE A 90 18.53 -7.70 -17.07
CA ILE A 90 18.20 -7.31 -15.70
C ILE A 90 17.47 -8.43 -14.98
N SER A 91 17.73 -8.59 -13.68
CA SER A 91 16.97 -9.51 -12.82
C SER A 91 16.58 -8.82 -11.52
N LEU A 92 15.28 -8.78 -11.26
CA LEU A 92 14.77 -8.30 -9.98
C LEU A 92 14.90 -9.35 -8.88
N ILE A 93 14.99 -10.62 -9.26
CA ILE A 93 15.17 -11.73 -8.31
C ILE A 93 16.61 -11.68 -7.77
N THR A 94 16.72 -11.69 -6.45
CA THR A 94 18.03 -11.76 -5.77
C THR A 94 18.54 -13.18 -5.87
N ARG A 95 19.64 -13.41 -6.59
CA ARG A 95 20.33 -14.69 -6.58
C ARG A 95 21.07 -14.82 -5.25
N ILE A 96 20.76 -15.87 -4.49
CA ILE A 96 21.38 -16.21 -3.20
C ILE A 96 22.77 -16.81 -3.45
N THR A 97 23.63 -16.09 -4.17
CA THR A 97 25.04 -16.49 -4.38
C THR A 97 25.98 -15.67 -3.51
N ASP A 98 25.51 -14.55 -2.95
CA ASP A 98 26.27 -13.75 -2.01
C ASP A 98 26.16 -14.32 -0.60
N ASN A 99 27.27 -14.83 -0.05
CA ASN A 99 27.38 -15.29 1.34
C ASN A 99 26.89 -14.24 2.37
N LYS A 100 26.86 -12.95 2.00
CA LYS A 100 26.31 -11.86 2.83
C LYS A 100 24.78 -11.90 2.93
N ILE A 101 24.10 -12.39 1.90
CA ILE A 101 22.62 -12.48 1.82
C ILE A 101 22.11 -13.71 2.57
N ALA A 102 22.82 -14.84 2.50
CA ALA A 102 22.55 -16.00 3.35
C ALA A 102 22.58 -15.63 4.85
N ASN A 103 23.47 -14.69 5.22
CA ASN A 103 23.54 -14.13 6.57
C ASN A 103 22.43 -13.10 6.90
N TYR A 104 21.78 -12.48 5.92
CA TYR A 104 20.66 -11.55 6.12
C TYR A 104 19.30 -12.27 6.10
N ILE A 105 19.22 -13.40 5.40
CA ILE A 105 18.14 -14.41 5.48
C ILE A 105 18.15 -15.10 6.86
N PHE A 106 19.02 -14.70 7.79
CA PHE A 106 19.09 -15.20 9.16
C PHE A 106 17.72 -15.23 9.84
N PHE A 107 17.19 -16.45 10.01
CA PHE A 107 16.83 -17.05 11.28
C PHE A 107 16.54 -16.08 12.42
N LYS A 108 15.61 -15.15 12.24
CA LYS A 108 14.90 -14.58 13.37
C LYS A 108 13.85 -15.61 13.75
N ASN A 109 14.15 -16.42 14.77
CA ASN A 109 13.25 -17.45 15.29
C ASN A 109 12.83 -18.52 14.27
N THR A 110 13.77 -19.12 13.52
CA THR A 110 13.49 -20.29 12.62
C THR A 110 12.52 -20.07 11.46
N ARG A 111 12.18 -18.82 11.11
CA ARG A 111 11.34 -18.50 9.95
C ARG A 111 12.18 -18.09 8.75
N PHE A 112 11.88 -18.64 7.58
CA PHE A 112 12.39 -18.14 6.30
C PHE A 112 11.69 -16.82 6.00
N MET A 113 12.44 -15.72 5.91
CA MET A 113 11.88 -14.44 5.46
C MET A 113 11.66 -14.52 3.96
N VAL A 114 10.41 -14.33 3.52
CA VAL A 114 10.09 -14.31 2.09
C VAL A 114 10.07 -12.87 1.60
N LEU A 115 11.19 -12.46 1.01
CA LEU A 115 11.37 -11.07 0.62
C LEU A 115 11.06 -10.85 -0.86
N GLY A 116 9.97 -10.13 -1.15
CA GLY A 116 9.64 -9.67 -2.50
C GLY A 116 10.58 -8.56 -2.99
N SER A 117 10.78 -8.46 -4.30
CA SER A 117 11.77 -7.58 -4.94
C SER A 117 11.53 -6.09 -4.69
N PHE A 118 10.32 -5.65 -4.37
CA PHE A 118 10.01 -4.24 -4.09
C PHE A 118 10.04 -3.91 -2.60
N GLN A 119 10.35 -4.89 -1.74
CA GLN A 119 10.52 -4.62 -0.33
C GLN A 119 11.82 -3.86 -0.06
N ARG A 120 11.76 -2.95 0.92
CA ARG A 120 12.91 -2.14 1.37
C ARG A 120 14.15 -2.99 1.64
N ALA A 121 13.98 -4.09 2.38
CA ALA A 121 15.10 -4.93 2.79
C ALA A 121 15.86 -5.48 1.57
N VAL A 122 15.15 -5.88 0.52
CA VAL A 122 15.75 -6.39 -0.72
C VAL A 122 16.41 -5.28 -1.53
N LEU A 123 15.70 -4.16 -1.71
CA LEU A 123 16.22 -3.00 -2.42
C LEU A 123 17.53 -2.50 -1.79
N TRP A 124 17.54 -2.36 -0.46
CA TRP A 124 18.73 -1.91 0.26
C TRP A 124 19.87 -2.91 0.23
N LEU A 125 19.56 -4.20 0.21
CA LEU A 125 20.56 -5.25 0.14
C LEU A 125 21.33 -5.23 -1.18
N LYS A 126 20.64 -4.93 -2.29
CA LYS A 126 21.27 -4.80 -3.61
C LYS A 126 22.02 -3.49 -3.82
N ASP A 127 21.72 -2.48 -3.00
CA ASP A 127 22.38 -1.20 -3.08
C ASP A 127 23.68 -1.19 -2.22
N PRO A 128 24.86 -0.99 -2.83
CA PRO A 128 26.15 -1.03 -2.12
C PRO A 128 26.29 0.03 -1.01
N ILE A 129 25.55 1.13 -1.12
CA ILE A 129 25.56 2.24 -0.16
C ILE A 129 24.50 1.99 0.92
N MET A 130 23.27 1.67 0.51
CA MET A 130 22.15 1.52 1.45
C MET A 130 22.30 0.27 2.33
N SER A 131 22.95 -0.79 1.84
CA SER A 131 23.23 -2.01 2.62
C SER A 131 24.05 -1.75 3.88
N LYS A 132 24.85 -0.67 3.91
CA LYS A 132 25.67 -0.27 5.08
C LYS A 132 24.93 0.64 6.07
N ILE A 133 23.80 1.22 5.66
CA ILE A 133 23.05 2.18 6.48
C ILE A 133 22.53 1.55 7.80
N PRO A 134 21.97 0.32 7.81
CA PRO A 134 21.52 -0.31 9.06
C PRO A 134 22.64 -0.48 10.10
N GLU A 135 23.86 -0.84 9.66
CA GLU A 135 25.03 -0.96 10.54
C GLU A 135 25.40 0.40 11.14
N LEU A 136 25.39 1.45 10.32
CA LEU A 136 25.62 2.82 10.78
C LEU A 136 24.56 3.29 11.78
N PHE A 137 23.28 3.01 11.54
CA PHE A 137 22.21 3.32 12.49
C PHE A 137 22.38 2.57 13.82
N ASN A 138 22.75 1.29 13.79
CA ASN A 138 23.01 0.51 14.99
C ASN A 138 24.20 1.09 15.78
N LEU A 139 25.28 1.49 15.08
CA LEU A 139 26.42 2.15 15.71
C LEU A 139 26.05 3.49 16.35
N VAL A 140 25.24 4.31 15.68
CA VAL A 140 24.74 5.59 16.22
C VAL A 140 23.85 5.35 17.42
N LYS A 141 22.93 4.38 17.35
CA LYS A 141 22.05 4.02 18.46
C LYS A 141 22.83 3.52 19.67
N VAL A 142 23.80 2.62 19.46
CA VAL A 142 24.69 2.13 20.52
C VAL A 142 25.52 3.27 21.12
N LYS A 143 25.98 4.24 20.31
CA LYS A 143 26.67 5.44 20.80
C LYS A 143 25.73 6.39 21.56
N ALA A 144 24.49 6.55 21.15
CA ALA A 144 23.48 7.35 21.85
C ALA A 144 23.10 6.71 23.19
N ASP A 145 22.82 5.40 23.20
CA ASP A 145 22.52 4.61 24.39
C ASP A 145 23.74 4.47 25.32
N GLY A 146 24.96 4.46 24.76
CA GLY A 146 26.23 4.40 25.48
C GLY A 146 26.64 5.73 26.11
N LYS A 147 26.38 6.86 25.44
CA LYS A 147 26.52 8.20 26.03
C LYS A 147 25.55 8.42 27.20
N ASP A 148 24.43 7.70 27.19
CA ASP A 148 23.42 7.78 28.25
C ASP A 148 23.70 6.86 29.46
N LYS A 149 24.79 6.08 29.44
CA LYS A 149 25.27 5.33 30.62
C LYS A 149 26.23 6.13 31.49
N ASN A 150 27.00 7.05 30.91
CA ASN A 150 27.89 7.94 31.67
C ASN A 150 27.21 9.24 32.16
N SER A 151 26.08 9.63 31.58
CA SER A 151 25.24 10.73 32.10
C SER A 151 24.34 10.31 33.28
N LYS A 152 24.00 9.01 33.40
CA LYS A 152 23.15 8.48 34.47
C LYS A 152 23.81 8.37 35.85
N ILE A 153 25.11 8.67 35.96
CA ILE A 153 25.82 8.69 37.25
C ILE A 153 25.76 10.09 37.91
N ASN A 154 25.48 11.18 37.18
CA ASN A 154 25.49 12.54 37.75
C ASN A 154 24.19 13.36 37.63
N VAL A 155 23.11 12.83 37.05
CA VAL A 155 21.79 13.53 37.01
C VAL A 155 20.81 12.98 38.05
N ARG A 156 21.24 12.10 38.96
CA ARG A 156 20.37 11.40 39.93
C ARG A 156 19.96 12.21 41.17
N ARG A 157 20.08 13.56 41.18
CA ARG A 157 19.81 14.37 42.39
C ARG A 157 18.78 15.50 42.30
N LYS A 158 18.14 15.79 41.16
CA LYS A 158 16.98 16.71 41.14
C LYS A 158 15.95 16.23 40.13
N ASP A 159 14.89 15.59 40.65
CA ASP A 159 13.50 15.64 40.17
C ASP A 159 12.71 14.43 40.68
N LYS A 160 12.29 14.53 41.95
CA LYS A 160 11.43 13.54 42.61
C LYS A 160 9.98 13.54 42.10
N GLN A 161 9.56 14.51 41.28
CA GLN A 161 8.20 14.54 40.71
C GLN A 161 8.10 13.85 39.33
N VAL A 162 9.15 13.86 38.51
CA VAL A 162 9.16 13.16 37.20
C VAL A 162 9.36 11.65 37.36
N THR A 163 9.97 11.22 38.46
CA THR A 163 10.23 9.80 38.75
C THR A 163 8.93 9.01 39.04
N GLN A 164 7.86 9.67 39.52
CA GLN A 164 6.57 9.00 39.77
C GLN A 164 5.80 8.74 38.46
N VAL A 165 5.87 9.68 37.50
CA VAL A 165 5.27 9.56 36.16
C VAL A 165 6.06 8.56 35.31
N LEU A 166 7.39 8.55 35.40
CA LEU A 166 8.22 7.55 34.73
C LEU A 166 8.12 6.17 35.38
N LYS A 167 7.92 6.05 36.70
CA LYS A 167 7.61 4.76 37.33
C LYS A 167 6.27 4.20 36.88
N THR A 168 5.23 5.02 36.78
CA THR A 168 3.95 4.58 36.19
C THR A 168 4.07 4.26 34.70
N HIS A 169 4.95 4.95 33.95
CA HIS A 169 5.19 4.64 32.54
C HIS A 169 6.07 3.40 32.33
N ILE A 170 6.99 3.10 33.25
CA ILE A 170 7.82 1.89 33.26
C ILE A 170 7.02 0.69 33.79
N GLU A 171 6.13 0.88 34.76
CA GLU A 171 5.16 -0.15 35.18
C GLU A 171 4.15 -0.43 34.07
N ARG A 172 3.68 0.58 33.31
CA ARG A 172 2.89 0.38 32.08
C ARG A 172 3.69 -0.30 30.97
N LYS A 173 4.99 -0.02 30.81
CA LYS A 173 5.86 -0.72 29.86
C LYS A 173 6.30 -2.11 30.32
N LYS A 174 6.26 -2.42 31.62
CA LYS A 174 6.38 -3.78 32.14
C LYS A 174 5.07 -4.54 31.93
N LEU A 175 3.92 -3.91 32.14
CA LEU A 175 2.62 -4.46 31.73
C LEU A 175 2.53 -4.71 30.21
N GLY A 176 3.21 -3.91 29.39
CA GLY A 176 3.31 -4.08 27.93
C GLY A 176 4.53 -4.86 27.41
N ARG A 177 5.41 -5.36 28.29
CA ARG A 177 6.55 -6.25 27.93
C ARG A 177 6.50 -7.60 28.62
N ASP A 178 5.61 -7.76 29.61
CA ASP A 178 5.13 -9.06 30.06
C ASP A 178 4.07 -9.65 29.10
N THR A 179 3.82 -9.00 27.96
CA THR A 179 3.58 -9.70 26.70
C THR A 179 4.91 -10.24 26.13
N LYS A 180 5.68 -10.97 26.97
CA LYS A 180 6.14 -12.26 26.46
C LYS A 180 4.89 -12.86 25.88
N SER A 181 4.91 -13.20 24.60
CA SER A 181 3.95 -14.13 24.03
C SER A 181 3.67 -15.14 25.13
N ASN A 182 2.48 -15.08 25.73
CA ASN A 182 2.01 -16.21 26.49
C ASN A 182 2.31 -17.38 25.57
N PRO A 183 2.98 -18.44 26.07
CA PRO A 183 3.04 -19.67 25.28
C PRO A 183 1.63 -19.86 24.79
N ILE A 184 1.50 -19.98 23.46
CA ILE A 184 0.24 -20.20 22.76
C ILE A 184 -0.61 -21.03 23.71
N PRO A 185 -1.74 -20.52 24.26
CA PRO A 185 -2.59 -21.38 25.07
C PRO A 185 -2.90 -22.55 24.15
N ASN A 186 -2.37 -23.72 24.54
CA ASN A 186 -2.09 -24.86 23.68
C ASN A 186 -2.85 -24.83 22.35
N THR A 187 -2.12 -24.77 21.24
CA THR A 187 -2.65 -25.05 19.89
C THR A 187 -3.36 -26.42 19.83
N GLU A 188 -3.21 -27.25 20.87
CA GLU A 188 -3.94 -28.50 21.07
C GLU A 188 -5.41 -28.33 21.48
N GLN A 189 -5.89 -27.16 21.92
CA GLN A 189 -7.31 -27.00 22.30
C GLN A 189 -8.22 -26.41 21.21
N VAL A 190 -7.68 -25.86 20.13
CA VAL A 190 -8.51 -25.30 19.02
C VAL A 190 -8.98 -26.40 18.05
N ASN A 191 -8.41 -27.60 18.13
CA ASN A 191 -8.71 -28.69 17.19
C ASN A 191 -10.02 -29.45 17.44
N VAL A 192 -10.77 -29.16 18.51
CA VAL A 192 -12.05 -29.84 18.78
C VAL A 192 -13.07 -28.90 19.43
N LEU A 193 -13.32 -27.72 18.84
CA LEU A 193 -14.61 -27.07 19.09
C LEU A 193 -15.65 -27.87 18.30
N ASP A 194 -16.56 -28.53 19.00
CA ASP A 194 -17.75 -29.09 18.37
C ASP A 194 -18.59 -27.97 17.72
N LEU A 195 -19.56 -28.36 16.87
CA LEU A 195 -20.35 -27.38 16.12
C LEU A 195 -21.19 -26.48 17.03
N ASP A 196 -21.60 -26.99 18.20
CA ASP A 196 -22.43 -26.27 19.16
C ASP A 196 -21.61 -25.17 19.86
N ASN A 197 -20.38 -25.48 20.27
CA ASN A 197 -19.45 -24.51 20.84
C ASN A 197 -19.01 -23.46 19.82
N LEU A 198 -18.82 -23.85 18.55
CA LEU A 198 -18.53 -22.90 17.47
C LEU A 198 -19.71 -21.95 17.22
N ALA A 199 -20.94 -22.47 17.27
CA ALA A 199 -22.16 -21.66 17.16
C ALA A 199 -22.25 -20.63 18.29
N VAL A 200 -22.06 -21.07 19.54
CA VAL A 200 -22.05 -20.17 20.71
C VAL A 200 -20.96 -19.11 20.57
N LEU A 201 -19.77 -19.47 20.10
CA LEU A 201 -18.69 -18.53 19.89
C LEU A 201 -19.04 -17.46 18.83
N LEU A 202 -19.62 -17.85 17.69
CA LEU A 202 -20.03 -16.91 16.64
C LEU A 202 -21.11 -15.94 17.13
N LEU A 203 -22.07 -16.42 17.94
CA LEU A 203 -23.13 -15.59 18.51
C LEU A 203 -22.59 -14.46 19.40
N GLN A 204 -21.44 -14.65 20.06
CA GLN A 204 -20.83 -13.62 20.91
C GLN A 204 -20.30 -12.40 20.13
N TYR A 205 -20.02 -12.57 18.83
CA TYR A 205 -19.48 -11.51 17.98
C TYR A 205 -20.53 -10.86 17.08
N LEU A 206 -21.76 -11.38 17.04
CA LEU A 206 -22.82 -10.81 16.22
C LEU A 206 -23.25 -9.45 16.77
N PRO A 207 -23.37 -8.41 15.91
CA PRO A 207 -23.96 -7.14 16.30
C PRO A 207 -25.43 -7.29 16.73
N VAL A 208 -25.96 -6.25 17.36
CA VAL A 208 -27.40 -6.10 17.61
C VAL A 208 -28.18 -6.04 16.31
N GLU A 209 -29.46 -6.42 16.35
CA GLU A 209 -30.35 -6.57 15.19
C GLU A 209 -30.33 -5.37 14.24
N GLU A 210 -30.45 -4.18 14.79
CA GLU A 210 -30.56 -2.93 14.03
C GLU A 210 -29.28 -2.59 13.24
N ALA A 211 -28.11 -3.07 13.70
CA ALA A 211 -26.83 -2.73 13.10
C ALA A 211 -26.50 -3.57 11.85
N ILE A 212 -26.97 -4.81 11.81
CA ILE A 212 -26.71 -5.73 10.70
C ILE A 212 -27.15 -5.19 9.34
N PRO A 213 -28.43 -4.78 9.14
CA PRO A 213 -28.87 -4.31 7.82
C PRO A 213 -28.09 -3.07 7.38
N ILE A 214 -27.67 -2.21 8.31
CA ILE A 214 -26.89 -1.01 8.01
C ILE A 214 -25.46 -1.36 7.57
N HIS A 215 -24.81 -2.30 8.27
CA HIS A 215 -23.49 -2.77 7.87
C HIS A 215 -23.50 -3.45 6.50
N ILE A 216 -24.50 -4.30 6.24
CA ILE A 216 -24.70 -4.93 4.94
C ILE A 216 -24.92 -3.86 3.87
N GLN A 217 -25.80 -2.89 4.11
CA GLN A 217 -26.06 -1.81 3.17
C GLN A 217 -24.78 -1.03 2.84
N ARG A 218 -24.02 -0.64 3.87
CA ARG A 218 -22.75 0.07 3.70
C ARG A 218 -21.73 -0.72 2.87
N PHE A 219 -21.70 -2.04 3.03
CA PHE A 219 -20.85 -2.89 2.20
C PHE A 219 -21.24 -2.81 0.73
N PHE A 220 -22.53 -2.97 0.40
CA PHE A 220 -22.99 -2.90 -0.98
C PHE A 220 -22.90 -1.50 -1.60
N ASP A 221 -23.03 -0.45 -0.79
CA ASP A 221 -22.96 0.93 -1.27
C ASP A 221 -21.52 1.40 -1.55
N VAL A 222 -20.57 1.00 -0.71
CA VAL A 222 -19.23 1.62 -0.66
C VAL A 222 -18.10 0.65 -0.98
N ILE A 223 -18.21 -0.61 -0.55
CA ILE A 223 -17.13 -1.59 -0.68
C ILE A 223 -17.29 -2.44 -1.95
N TYR A 224 -18.51 -2.93 -2.20
CA TYR A 224 -18.86 -3.71 -3.37
C TYR A 224 -18.46 -3.09 -4.73
N PRO A 225 -18.56 -1.77 -4.98
CA PRO A 225 -18.09 -1.16 -6.23
C PRO A 225 -16.65 -1.54 -6.61
N PHE A 226 -15.80 -1.79 -5.62
CA PHE A 226 -14.39 -2.17 -5.80
C PHE A 226 -14.13 -3.65 -5.48
N PHE A 227 -15.02 -4.29 -4.72
CA PHE A 227 -14.85 -5.66 -4.22
C PHE A 227 -16.15 -6.48 -4.37
N PRO A 228 -16.60 -6.77 -5.61
CA PRO A 228 -17.90 -7.38 -5.90
C PRO A 228 -17.90 -8.90 -5.71
N ILE A 229 -17.82 -9.34 -4.45
CA ILE A 229 -17.67 -10.76 -4.11
C ILE A 229 -18.98 -11.48 -3.71
N PHE A 230 -20.11 -10.77 -3.68
CA PHE A 230 -21.42 -11.32 -3.32
C PHE A 230 -22.49 -10.96 -4.33
N ASP A 231 -23.49 -11.84 -4.48
CA ASP A 231 -24.82 -11.43 -4.94
C ASP A 231 -25.62 -10.94 -3.73
N GLU A 232 -26.05 -9.68 -3.77
CA GLU A 232 -26.72 -9.02 -2.65
C GLU A 232 -28.03 -9.70 -2.28
N LYS A 233 -28.82 -10.09 -3.28
CA LYS A 233 -30.12 -10.74 -3.05
C LYS A 233 -29.91 -12.10 -2.40
N ASP A 234 -29.00 -12.89 -2.93
CA ASP A 234 -28.65 -14.19 -2.37
C ASP A 234 -28.05 -14.06 -0.96
N PHE A 235 -27.11 -13.13 -0.75
CA PHE A 235 -26.45 -12.93 0.53
C PHE A 235 -27.45 -12.51 1.62
N ARG A 236 -28.30 -11.51 1.34
CA ARG A 236 -29.35 -11.07 2.29
C ARG A 236 -30.34 -12.19 2.59
N ALA A 237 -30.75 -12.97 1.59
CA ALA A 237 -31.66 -14.09 1.78
C ALA A 237 -31.02 -15.20 2.64
N LYS A 238 -29.75 -15.54 2.40
CA LYS A 238 -29.00 -16.50 3.21
C LYS A 238 -28.89 -16.03 4.66
N VAL A 239 -28.55 -14.76 4.89
CA VAL A 239 -28.47 -14.19 6.25
C VAL A 239 -29.83 -14.24 6.95
N ALA A 240 -30.92 -13.79 6.30
CA ALA A 240 -32.26 -13.78 6.88
C ALA A 240 -32.80 -15.19 7.20
N LYS A 241 -32.40 -16.21 6.42
CA LYS A 241 -32.77 -17.60 6.68
C LYS A 241 -32.06 -18.17 7.92
N ILE A 242 -30.86 -17.70 8.20
CA ILE A 242 -29.96 -18.27 9.21
C ILE A 242 -30.07 -17.53 10.54
N LEU A 243 -30.19 -16.20 10.50
CA LEU A 243 -30.18 -15.33 11.66
C LEU A 243 -31.56 -14.74 11.92
N SER A 244 -32.04 -14.92 13.14
CA SER A 244 -33.23 -14.28 13.69
C SER A 244 -32.86 -13.61 15.01
N TYR A 245 -33.79 -12.83 15.56
CA TYR A 245 -33.62 -12.19 16.87
C TYR A 245 -34.80 -12.52 17.76
N GLU A 246 -34.50 -13.04 18.95
CA GLU A 246 -35.49 -13.34 19.99
C GLU A 246 -35.17 -12.50 21.22
N ASN A 247 -36.11 -11.64 21.65
CA ASN A 247 -35.91 -10.71 22.76
C ASN A 247 -34.64 -9.83 22.63
N GLY A 248 -34.35 -9.38 21.40
CA GLY A 248 -33.18 -8.54 21.09
C GLY A 248 -31.83 -9.28 21.11
N LYS A 249 -31.82 -10.61 21.29
CA LYS A 249 -30.61 -11.44 21.22
C LYS A 249 -30.54 -12.19 19.89
N PRO A 250 -29.36 -12.28 19.25
CA PRO A 250 -29.21 -13.03 18.02
C PRO A 250 -29.42 -14.53 18.29
N VAL A 251 -30.25 -15.15 17.45
CA VAL A 251 -30.48 -16.59 17.41
C VAL A 251 -30.11 -17.08 16.03
N VAL A 252 -29.19 -18.05 15.97
CA VAL A 252 -28.76 -18.63 14.70
C VAL A 252 -29.25 -20.06 14.55
N HIS A 253 -29.94 -20.32 13.43
CA HIS A 253 -30.50 -21.61 13.10
C HIS A 253 -29.49 -22.44 12.29
N PHE A 254 -28.55 -23.10 12.97
CA PHE A 254 -27.52 -23.94 12.36
C PHE A 254 -27.96 -25.35 11.94
N LYS A 255 -29.26 -25.69 12.00
CA LYS A 255 -29.74 -27.06 11.70
C LYS A 255 -29.22 -27.59 10.35
N ASP A 256 -28.52 -28.72 10.42
CA ASP A 256 -28.10 -29.66 9.37
C ASP A 256 -27.24 -29.16 8.19
N GLU A 257 -27.05 -27.85 8.02
CA GLU A 257 -26.28 -27.28 6.91
C GLU A 257 -24.99 -26.62 7.43
N LYS A 258 -23.86 -27.34 7.33
CA LYS A 258 -22.54 -26.80 7.69
C LYS A 258 -22.29 -25.44 7.01
N ALA A 259 -22.66 -25.28 5.73
CA ALA A 259 -22.46 -24.05 4.95
C ALA A 259 -22.97 -22.77 5.64
N ARG A 260 -23.95 -22.85 6.54
CA ARG A 260 -24.46 -21.71 7.31
C ARG A 260 -23.40 -21.05 8.20
N PHE A 261 -22.43 -21.82 8.70
CA PHE A 261 -21.28 -21.29 9.44
C PHE A 261 -20.41 -20.36 8.57
N LEU A 262 -20.23 -20.67 7.29
CA LEU A 262 -19.50 -19.80 6.35
C LEU A 262 -20.26 -18.50 6.13
N THR A 263 -21.58 -18.55 5.94
CA THR A 263 -22.40 -17.34 5.76
C THR A 263 -22.31 -16.40 6.96
N ILE A 264 -22.40 -16.93 8.18
CA ILE A 264 -22.26 -16.10 9.39
C ILE A 264 -20.84 -15.55 9.54
N ALA A 265 -19.81 -16.33 9.22
CA ALA A 265 -18.43 -15.82 9.23
C ALA A 265 -18.22 -14.70 8.19
N CYS A 266 -18.79 -14.84 6.98
CA CYS A 266 -18.81 -13.79 5.97
C CYS A 266 -19.53 -12.54 6.49
N LEU A 267 -20.70 -12.70 7.12
CA LEU A 267 -21.45 -11.60 7.71
C LEU A 267 -20.65 -10.84 8.76
N LEU A 268 -19.98 -11.54 9.68
CA LEU A 268 -19.14 -10.90 10.70
C LEU A 268 -18.00 -10.08 10.08
N LEU A 269 -17.34 -10.61 9.04
CA LEU A 269 -16.32 -9.86 8.31
C LEU A 269 -16.89 -8.67 7.54
N VAL A 270 -18.06 -8.81 6.90
CA VAL A 270 -18.78 -7.71 6.26
C VAL A 270 -19.06 -6.59 7.27
N CYS A 271 -19.59 -6.94 8.45
CA CYS A 271 -19.82 -5.99 9.53
C CYS A 271 -18.53 -5.30 9.97
N ARG A 272 -17.44 -6.04 10.12
CA ARG A 272 -16.16 -5.47 10.55
C ARG A 272 -15.51 -4.57 9.50
N ILE A 273 -15.47 -4.98 8.23
CA ILE A 273 -14.93 -4.17 7.14
C ILE A 273 -15.75 -2.88 7.02
N SER A 274 -17.08 -3.00 7.08
CA SER A 274 -18.00 -1.86 7.10
C SER A 274 -17.72 -0.93 8.29
N TYR A 275 -17.51 -1.48 9.49
CA TYR A 275 -17.13 -0.73 10.67
C TYR A 275 -15.79 0.02 10.49
N VAL A 276 -14.74 -0.65 9.98
CA VAL A 276 -13.45 -0.02 9.69
C VAL A 276 -13.59 1.08 8.64
N CYS A 277 -14.40 0.86 7.60
CA CYS A 277 -14.72 1.87 6.60
C CYS A 277 -15.33 3.12 7.25
N ILE A 278 -16.33 2.97 8.13
CA ILE A 278 -16.96 4.08 8.85
C ILE A 278 -15.95 4.79 9.74
N CYS A 279 -15.08 4.05 10.45
CA CYS A 279 -14.06 4.63 11.33
C CYS A 279 -13.03 5.49 10.59
N LEU A 280 -12.75 5.20 9.32
CA LEU A 280 -11.84 5.97 8.48
C LEU A 280 -12.52 7.19 7.81
N CYS A 281 -13.86 7.20 7.73
CA CYS A 281 -14.62 8.36 7.29
C CYS A 281 -14.65 9.40 8.43
N ASP A 282 -13.75 10.38 8.38
CA ASP A 282 -13.55 11.37 9.44
C ASP A 282 -14.82 12.21 9.75
N LYS A 283 -14.91 12.74 10.97
CA LYS A 283 -16.07 13.45 11.55
C LYS A 283 -16.51 14.73 10.81
N THR A 284 -15.76 15.19 9.80
CA THR A 284 -15.96 16.47 9.11
C THR A 284 -17.01 16.42 8.00
N SER A 285 -17.24 15.26 7.39
CA SER A 285 -18.34 15.03 6.44
C SER A 285 -19.50 14.39 7.20
N ALA A 286 -20.27 15.24 7.90
CA ALA A 286 -21.54 14.91 8.58
C ALA A 286 -21.71 13.40 8.83
N LEU A 287 -21.14 12.89 9.93
CA LEU A 287 -21.63 11.65 10.51
C LEU A 287 -23.15 11.85 10.61
N THR A 288 -23.88 11.24 9.69
CA THR A 288 -25.33 11.33 9.70
C THR A 288 -25.76 10.75 11.05
N GLU A 289 -26.84 11.24 11.63
CA GLU A 289 -27.36 10.70 12.90
C GLU A 289 -27.50 9.16 12.87
N LYS A 290 -27.63 8.57 11.66
CA LYS A 290 -27.62 7.13 11.37
C LYS A 290 -26.28 6.40 11.60
N ASN A 291 -25.13 7.07 11.52
CA ASN A 291 -23.80 6.47 11.70
C ASN A 291 -23.33 6.47 13.16
N ILE A 292 -23.87 7.34 13.99
CA ILE A 292 -23.51 7.46 15.42
C ILE A 292 -23.84 6.17 16.20
N PRO A 293 -25.01 5.53 16.01
CA PRO A 293 -25.30 4.23 16.62
C PRO A 293 -24.30 3.13 16.22
N LEU A 294 -23.82 3.13 14.97
CA LEU A 294 -22.88 2.10 14.48
C LEU A 294 -21.49 2.24 15.11
N LEU A 295 -21.04 3.47 15.35
CA LEU A 295 -19.77 3.73 16.05
C LEU A 295 -19.83 3.32 17.52
N SER A 296 -21.04 3.36 18.13
CA SER A 296 -21.26 2.88 19.49
C SER A 296 -21.27 1.34 19.61
N LEU A 297 -21.38 0.63 18.48
CA LEU A 297 -21.45 -0.82 18.39
C LEU A 297 -20.15 -1.37 17.80
N SER A 298 -19.10 -1.40 18.62
CA SER A 298 -17.78 -1.91 18.21
C SER A 298 -17.85 -3.37 17.79
N VAL A 299 -17.41 -3.68 16.58
CA VAL A 299 -17.20 -5.07 16.12
C VAL A 299 -15.77 -5.48 16.46
N ASP A 300 -15.56 -6.41 17.39
CA ASP A 300 -14.21 -6.77 17.89
C ASP A 300 -13.31 -7.36 16.79
N GLY A 301 -12.10 -6.79 16.60
CA GLY A 301 -11.10 -7.28 15.64
C GLY A 301 -10.62 -8.71 15.92
N LYS A 302 -10.77 -9.23 17.14
CA LYS A 302 -10.46 -10.63 17.47
C LYS A 302 -11.34 -11.65 16.74
N LEU A 303 -12.41 -11.21 16.07
CA LEU A 303 -13.26 -12.08 15.26
C LEU A 303 -12.47 -12.84 14.19
N THR A 304 -11.33 -12.32 13.70
CA THR A 304 -10.53 -13.03 12.68
C THR A 304 -10.04 -14.39 13.16
N LYS A 305 -9.81 -14.54 14.47
CA LYS A 305 -9.50 -15.84 15.08
C LYS A 305 -10.66 -16.81 14.95
N VAL A 306 -11.88 -16.34 15.21
CA VAL A 306 -13.10 -17.15 15.08
C VAL A 306 -13.33 -17.55 13.62
N VAL A 307 -13.14 -16.62 12.69
CA VAL A 307 -13.22 -16.92 11.25
C VAL A 307 -12.21 -18.00 10.83
N ASN A 308 -10.98 -17.94 11.34
CA ASN A 308 -9.98 -18.97 11.07
C ASN A 308 -10.42 -20.34 11.62
N VAL A 309 -11.05 -20.40 12.81
CA VAL A 309 -11.63 -21.65 13.35
C VAL A 309 -12.72 -22.19 12.41
N VAL A 310 -13.58 -21.32 11.88
CA VAL A 310 -14.58 -21.71 10.88
C VAL A 310 -13.88 -22.29 9.65
N LEU A 311 -12.90 -21.62 9.07
CA LEU A 311 -12.15 -22.12 7.90
C LEU A 311 -11.53 -23.50 8.16
N HIS A 312 -10.85 -23.67 9.31
CA HIS A 312 -10.29 -24.96 9.71
C HIS A 312 -11.35 -26.06 9.78
N ARG A 313 -12.55 -25.76 10.28
CA ARG A 313 -13.65 -26.73 10.35
C ARG A 313 -14.09 -27.24 8.97
N PHE A 314 -13.96 -26.43 7.93
CA PHE A 314 -14.27 -26.80 6.55
C PHE A 314 -13.12 -27.50 5.83
N ASN A 315 -11.95 -27.64 6.45
CA ASN A 315 -10.75 -28.16 5.81
C ASN A 315 -10.44 -27.43 4.50
N TYR A 316 -10.48 -26.10 4.51
CA TYR A 316 -10.22 -25.24 3.34
C TYR A 316 -8.88 -25.51 2.63
N LEU A 317 -7.92 -26.15 3.30
CA LEU A 317 -6.67 -26.61 2.70
C LEU A 317 -6.80 -27.89 1.85
N ARG A 318 -7.94 -28.59 1.93
CA ARG A 318 -8.21 -29.86 1.24
C ARG A 318 -9.46 -29.82 0.37
N LYS A 319 -10.42 -28.95 0.68
CA LYS A 319 -11.69 -28.82 -0.04
C LYS A 319 -11.95 -27.35 -0.32
N SER A 320 -12.21 -27.03 -1.58
CA SER A 320 -12.62 -25.69 -2.00
C SER A 320 -14.10 -25.68 -2.38
N SER A 321 -14.75 -24.57 -2.11
CA SER A 321 -16.09 -24.24 -2.61
C SER A 321 -16.16 -22.72 -2.82
N VAL A 322 -17.18 -22.25 -3.55
CA VAL A 322 -17.40 -20.81 -3.75
C VAL A 322 -17.56 -20.09 -2.41
N ASP A 323 -18.34 -20.65 -1.47
CA ASP A 323 -18.54 -20.03 -0.16
C ASP A 323 -17.24 -19.98 0.68
N VAL A 324 -16.41 -21.04 0.62
CA VAL A 324 -15.10 -21.06 1.29
C VAL A 324 -14.17 -20.02 0.67
N LEU A 325 -14.17 -19.91 -0.66
CA LEU A 325 -13.38 -18.92 -1.38
C LEU A 325 -13.82 -17.50 -1.05
N GLN A 326 -15.12 -17.19 -1.03
CA GLN A 326 -15.64 -15.88 -0.65
C GLN A 326 -15.19 -15.49 0.76
N LEU A 327 -15.21 -16.44 1.71
CA LEU A 327 -14.73 -16.21 3.07
C LEU A 327 -13.21 -15.94 3.09
N LEU A 328 -12.43 -16.71 2.33
CA LEU A 328 -10.98 -16.50 2.19
C LEU A 328 -10.66 -15.14 1.55
N MET A 329 -11.39 -14.76 0.49
CA MET A 329 -11.25 -13.46 -0.17
C MET A 329 -11.58 -12.31 0.78
N LEU A 330 -12.67 -12.40 1.54
CA LEU A 330 -13.02 -11.41 2.57
C LEU A 330 -11.95 -11.30 3.64
N LEU A 331 -11.49 -12.43 4.19
CA LEU A 331 -10.46 -12.44 5.23
C LEU A 331 -9.17 -11.82 4.71
N ARG A 332 -8.77 -12.18 3.48
CA ARG A 332 -7.58 -11.62 2.84
C ARG A 332 -7.73 -10.12 2.60
N PHE A 333 -8.86 -9.67 2.07
CA PHE A 333 -9.14 -8.25 1.89
C PHE A 333 -9.13 -7.50 3.22
N TYR A 334 -9.68 -8.09 4.28
CA TYR A 334 -9.61 -7.52 5.61
C TYR A 334 -8.16 -7.36 6.08
N GLN A 335 -7.32 -8.38 5.91
CA GLN A 335 -5.90 -8.33 6.31
C GLN A 335 -5.09 -7.29 5.54
N THR A 336 -5.47 -6.92 4.31
CA THR A 336 -4.76 -5.85 3.60
C THR A 336 -5.12 -4.46 4.10
N ILE A 337 -6.33 -4.28 4.62
CA ILE A 337 -6.86 -2.96 5.02
C ILE A 337 -6.89 -2.75 6.54
N ALA A 338 -6.84 -3.80 7.35
CA ALA A 338 -6.99 -3.71 8.82
C ALA A 338 -5.63 -3.47 9.50
N PRO A 339 -5.48 -2.44 10.36
CA PRO A 339 -4.19 -2.16 10.99
C PRO A 339 -3.77 -3.21 12.02
N GLU A 340 -4.72 -3.90 12.66
CA GLU A 340 -4.46 -4.92 13.69
C GLU A 340 -4.07 -6.30 13.15
N ASP A 341 -4.43 -6.60 11.91
CA ASP A 341 -4.22 -7.91 11.27
C ASP A 341 -3.61 -7.72 9.88
N SER A 342 -2.60 -6.84 9.80
CA SER A 342 -1.93 -6.46 8.54
C SER A 342 -0.82 -7.43 8.14
N ASP A 343 -0.40 -7.39 6.87
CA ASP A 343 0.69 -8.23 6.33
C ASP A 343 2.10 -7.95 6.89
N GLY A 344 2.18 -7.14 7.95
CA GLY A 344 3.41 -6.62 8.51
C GLY A 344 4.13 -5.65 7.58
N SER A 345 5.25 -5.09 8.04
CA SER A 345 6.02 -4.09 7.28
C SER A 345 6.65 -4.64 5.99
N SER A 346 6.76 -5.96 5.88
CA SER A 346 7.37 -6.64 4.74
C SER A 346 6.32 -7.25 3.80
N GLY A 347 5.05 -7.36 4.18
CA GLY A 347 4.09 -8.12 3.38
C GLY A 347 4.22 -9.63 3.49
N GLU A 348 5.03 -10.14 4.44
CA GLU A 348 5.40 -11.55 4.54
C GLU A 348 4.21 -12.44 4.95
N ASP A 349 3.39 -11.94 5.87
CA ASP A 349 2.28 -12.71 6.45
C ASP A 349 1.15 -12.94 5.42
N GLY A 350 1.01 -12.02 4.45
CA GLY A 350 0.00 -12.09 3.41
C GLY A 350 0.28 -13.07 2.28
N LEU A 351 1.51 -13.55 2.13
CA LEU A 351 1.91 -14.38 0.98
C LEU A 351 1.10 -15.68 0.90
N VAL A 352 1.15 -16.46 1.98
CA VAL A 352 0.64 -17.83 1.97
C VAL A 352 -0.86 -17.82 1.73
N ILE A 353 -1.56 -16.87 2.36
CA ILE A 353 -2.99 -16.72 2.16
C ILE A 353 -3.33 -16.20 0.76
N ASN A 354 -2.55 -15.28 0.19
CA ASN A 354 -2.75 -14.80 -1.18
C ASN A 354 -2.66 -15.96 -2.20
N ASP A 355 -1.60 -16.76 -2.12
CA ASP A 355 -1.41 -17.93 -2.97
C ASP A 355 -2.54 -18.95 -2.76
N LEU A 356 -2.95 -19.18 -1.52
CA LEU A 356 -4.03 -20.09 -1.18
C LEU A 356 -5.38 -19.64 -1.77
N VAL A 357 -5.70 -18.34 -1.70
CA VAL A 357 -6.95 -17.79 -2.26
C VAL A 357 -6.94 -17.99 -3.79
N MET A 358 -5.82 -17.68 -4.46
CA MET A 358 -5.66 -17.90 -5.91
C MET A 358 -5.86 -19.36 -6.29
N THR A 359 -5.18 -20.29 -5.61
CA THR A 359 -5.32 -21.73 -5.86
C THR A 359 -6.74 -22.22 -5.57
N ASN A 360 -7.42 -21.72 -4.53
CA ASN A 360 -8.82 -22.10 -4.26
C ASN A 360 -9.76 -21.62 -5.38
N GLY A 361 -9.51 -20.45 -5.96
CA GLY A 361 -10.25 -19.94 -7.12
C GLY A 361 -10.09 -20.81 -8.35
N GLU A 362 -8.85 -21.23 -8.65
CA GLU A 362 -8.58 -22.18 -9.73
C GLU A 362 -9.25 -23.54 -9.49
N LEU A 363 -9.16 -24.09 -8.27
CA LEU A 363 -9.78 -25.38 -7.93
C LEU A 363 -11.31 -25.37 -8.08
N VAL A 364 -11.94 -24.20 -7.91
CA VAL A 364 -13.38 -24.01 -8.13
C VAL A 364 -13.72 -23.79 -9.61
N GLY A 365 -12.71 -23.56 -10.45
CA GLY A 365 -12.86 -23.26 -11.88
C GLY A 365 -13.20 -21.81 -12.18
N LEU A 366 -12.87 -20.87 -11.27
CA LEU A 366 -13.11 -19.44 -11.49
C LEU A 366 -12.31 -18.88 -12.66
N ASN A 367 -11.22 -19.52 -13.10
CA ASN A 367 -10.46 -19.06 -14.27
C ASN A 367 -11.17 -19.39 -15.60
N PHE A 368 -12.22 -20.20 -15.57
CA PHE A 368 -13.01 -20.55 -16.74
C PHE A 368 -14.35 -19.80 -16.80
N GLU A 369 -14.78 -19.47 -18.01
CA GLU A 369 -16.10 -18.93 -18.28
C GLU A 369 -17.16 -19.92 -17.77
N PHE A 370 -18.14 -19.39 -17.05
CA PHE A 370 -19.16 -20.22 -16.41
C PHE A 370 -19.92 -21.10 -17.40
N SER A 371 -20.16 -20.60 -18.62
CA SER A 371 -20.83 -21.31 -19.73
C SER A 371 -20.11 -22.58 -20.19
N SER A 372 -18.79 -22.65 -19.96
CA SER A 372 -17.95 -23.79 -20.37
C SER A 372 -17.93 -24.93 -19.34
N LEU A 373 -18.50 -24.73 -18.15
CA LEU A 373 -18.49 -25.73 -17.08
C LEU A 373 -19.59 -26.77 -17.29
N ASN A 374 -19.27 -28.05 -17.04
CA ASN A 374 -20.19 -29.17 -17.29
C ASN A 374 -21.55 -29.06 -16.59
N PHE A 375 -21.62 -28.35 -15.46
CA PHE A 375 -22.87 -28.17 -14.70
C PHE A 375 -23.68 -26.94 -15.13
N TYR A 376 -23.17 -26.10 -16.04
CA TYR A 376 -23.87 -24.93 -16.59
C TYR A 376 -25.19 -25.29 -17.27
N GLN A 377 -25.23 -26.44 -17.95
CA GLN A 377 -26.41 -26.95 -18.66
C GLN A 377 -27.39 -27.71 -17.74
N SER A 378 -27.05 -27.88 -16.46
CA SER A 378 -27.90 -28.63 -15.54
C SER A 378 -29.14 -27.81 -15.15
N ALA A 379 -30.30 -28.19 -15.69
CA ALA A 379 -31.60 -27.60 -15.37
C ALA A 379 -31.97 -27.69 -13.87
N ALA A 380 -31.24 -28.49 -13.08
CA ALA A 380 -31.43 -28.56 -11.63
C ALA A 380 -30.83 -27.36 -10.88
N PHE A 381 -29.90 -26.61 -11.48
CA PHE A 381 -29.15 -25.57 -10.78
C PHE A 381 -29.80 -24.17 -10.92
N PHE A 382 -30.40 -23.86 -12.07
CA PHE A 382 -31.04 -22.57 -12.34
C PHE A 382 -32.50 -22.76 -12.75
N LYS A 383 -33.40 -21.92 -12.20
CA LYS A 383 -34.83 -21.98 -12.54
C LYS A 383 -35.17 -21.13 -13.76
N THR A 384 -34.42 -20.05 -13.98
CA THR A 384 -34.63 -19.12 -15.09
C THR A 384 -33.32 -18.77 -15.79
N GLU A 385 -33.42 -18.33 -17.05
CA GLU A 385 -32.25 -17.83 -17.79
C GLU A 385 -31.68 -16.57 -17.15
N ASP A 386 -32.51 -15.70 -16.56
CA ASP A 386 -32.05 -14.51 -15.82
C ASP A 386 -31.20 -14.88 -14.59
N GLU A 387 -31.57 -15.94 -13.85
CA GLU A 387 -30.75 -16.42 -12.72
C GLU A 387 -29.39 -16.93 -13.18
N LYS A 388 -29.37 -17.62 -14.32
CA LYS A 388 -28.17 -18.14 -14.95
C LYS A 388 -27.26 -17.04 -15.48
N ASP A 389 -27.84 -16.02 -16.12
CA ASP A 389 -27.12 -14.82 -16.60
C ASP A 389 -26.53 -14.02 -15.43
N ARG A 390 -27.33 -13.78 -14.39
CA ARG A 390 -26.89 -13.11 -13.15
C ARG A 390 -25.75 -13.85 -12.47
N TYR A 391 -25.80 -15.18 -12.41
CA TYR A 391 -24.73 -15.99 -11.82
C TYR A 391 -23.47 -16.01 -12.70
N THR A 392 -23.62 -15.99 -14.03
CA THR A 392 -22.50 -15.90 -14.97
C THR A 392 -21.72 -14.59 -14.78
N ASN A 393 -22.43 -13.47 -14.68
CA ASN A 393 -21.83 -12.16 -14.40
C ASN A 393 -21.16 -12.13 -13.01
N PHE A 394 -21.79 -12.71 -12.00
CA PHE A 394 -21.19 -12.89 -10.67
C PHE A 394 -19.87 -13.68 -10.71
N TRP A 395 -19.85 -14.81 -11.44
CA TRP A 395 -18.68 -15.66 -11.62
C TRP A 395 -17.51 -14.92 -12.26
N CYS A 396 -17.81 -14.14 -13.30
CA CYS A 396 -16.84 -13.26 -13.97
C CYS A 396 -16.27 -12.20 -13.00
N LYS A 397 -17.12 -11.52 -12.24
CA LYS A 397 -16.67 -10.51 -11.26
C LYS A 397 -15.82 -11.10 -10.14
N LEU A 398 -16.16 -12.29 -9.64
CA LEU A 398 -15.32 -13.01 -8.67
C LEU A 398 -13.91 -13.25 -9.21
N TRP A 399 -13.79 -13.71 -10.45
CA TRP A 399 -12.49 -13.96 -11.07
C TRP A 399 -11.66 -12.68 -11.20
N TYR A 400 -12.23 -11.60 -11.75
CA TYR A 400 -11.50 -10.35 -11.89
C TYR A 400 -11.16 -9.72 -10.53
N CYS A 401 -12.03 -9.82 -9.54
CA CYS A 401 -11.74 -9.39 -8.18
C CYS A 401 -10.56 -10.18 -7.57
N LEU A 402 -10.53 -11.50 -7.79
CA LEU A 402 -9.43 -12.36 -7.36
C LEU A 402 -8.10 -11.98 -8.06
N ARG A 403 -8.14 -11.69 -9.37
CA ARG A 403 -6.97 -11.21 -10.12
C ARG A 403 -6.47 -9.85 -9.61
N ASP A 404 -7.38 -8.92 -9.32
CA ASP A 404 -7.03 -7.61 -8.77
C ASP A 404 -6.30 -7.76 -7.42
N MET A 405 -6.75 -8.67 -6.54
CA MET A 405 -6.10 -8.94 -5.24
C MET A 405 -4.67 -9.47 -5.40
N ASP A 406 -4.46 -10.45 -6.29
CA ASP A 406 -3.14 -11.01 -6.55
C ASP A 406 -2.19 -9.98 -7.17
N LEU A 407 -2.70 -9.18 -8.11
CA LEU A 407 -1.94 -8.10 -8.73
C LEU A 407 -1.57 -7.00 -7.73
N ASP A 408 -2.50 -6.59 -6.88
CA ASP A 408 -2.23 -5.61 -5.83
C ASP A 408 -1.10 -6.07 -4.91
N TYR A 409 -1.10 -7.34 -4.50
CA TYR A 409 -0.03 -7.91 -3.69
C TYR A 409 1.31 -7.93 -4.46
N ALA A 410 1.29 -8.36 -5.73
CA ALA A 410 2.47 -8.42 -6.59
C ALA A 410 3.12 -7.04 -6.82
N VAL A 411 2.31 -6.01 -7.10
CA VAL A 411 2.72 -4.62 -7.29
C VAL A 411 3.29 -4.00 -6.00
N ASN A 412 2.68 -4.32 -4.85
CA ASN A 412 3.11 -3.72 -3.60
C ASN A 412 4.40 -4.32 -3.06
N PHE A 413 4.58 -5.64 -3.17
CA PHE A 413 5.71 -6.34 -2.55
C PHE A 413 6.77 -6.81 -3.55
N GLY A 414 6.50 -6.75 -4.86
CA GLY A 414 7.45 -7.13 -5.91
C GLY A 414 7.56 -8.64 -6.05
N ARG A 415 6.45 -9.26 -6.43
CA ARG A 415 6.41 -10.67 -6.77
C ARG A 415 5.88 -10.87 -8.17
N GLY A 416 6.18 -12.04 -8.75
CA GLY A 416 5.48 -12.48 -9.94
C GLY A 416 4.01 -12.76 -9.59
N PRO A 417 3.04 -12.20 -10.32
CA PRO A 417 1.63 -12.49 -10.09
C PRO A 417 1.35 -13.97 -10.38
N ASN A 418 0.60 -14.63 -9.49
CA ASN A 418 0.18 -16.01 -9.70
C ASN A 418 -0.83 -16.13 -10.83
N SER A 419 -1.65 -15.09 -11.04
CA SER A 419 -2.65 -15.05 -12.11
C SER A 419 -2.05 -15.25 -13.50
N ALA A 420 -0.76 -14.91 -13.70
CA ALA A 420 -0.05 -15.11 -14.97
C ALA A 420 0.12 -16.59 -15.35
N ARG A 421 -0.02 -17.51 -14.39
CA ARG A 421 0.16 -18.95 -14.59
C ARG A 421 -1.08 -19.64 -15.14
N TYR A 422 -2.24 -18.99 -15.04
CA TYR A 422 -3.52 -19.61 -15.32
C TYR A 422 -4.06 -19.13 -16.66
N GLU A 423 -4.48 -20.08 -17.49
CA GLU A 423 -5.26 -19.77 -18.68
C GLU A 423 -6.66 -19.29 -18.26
N THR A 424 -7.13 -18.23 -18.93
CA THR A 424 -8.45 -17.64 -18.70
C THR A 424 -9.16 -17.48 -20.03
N ASN A 425 -10.42 -17.93 -20.10
CA ASN A 425 -11.30 -17.73 -21.26
C ASN A 425 -12.50 -16.82 -20.94
N HIS A 426 -12.49 -16.12 -19.79
CA HIS A 426 -13.53 -15.15 -19.46
C HIS A 426 -13.67 -14.04 -20.49
N GLY A 427 -14.91 -13.80 -20.91
CA GLY A 427 -15.32 -12.59 -21.60
C GLY A 427 -15.29 -11.34 -20.70
N PRO A 428 -15.66 -10.16 -21.25
CA PRO A 428 -15.85 -8.96 -20.45
C PRO A 428 -17.04 -9.14 -19.49
N ALA A 429 -16.96 -8.51 -18.32
CA ALA A 429 -18.13 -8.39 -17.45
C ALA A 429 -19.18 -7.51 -18.16
N TYR A 430 -20.47 -7.74 -17.95
CA TYR A 430 -21.53 -6.95 -18.58
C TYR A 430 -22.70 -6.72 -17.63
N CYS A 431 -23.35 -5.57 -17.78
CA CYS A 431 -24.48 -5.17 -16.95
C CYS A 431 -25.72 -5.00 -17.85
N THR A 432 -26.74 -5.81 -17.59
CA THR A 432 -28.09 -5.71 -18.14
C THR A 432 -29.06 -5.36 -17.02
N LEU A 433 -30.34 -5.15 -17.35
CA LEU A 433 -31.37 -4.89 -16.33
C LEU A 433 -31.74 -6.13 -15.50
N THR A 434 -31.37 -7.33 -15.94
CA THR A 434 -31.80 -8.60 -15.33
C THR A 434 -30.66 -9.36 -14.66
N ASN A 435 -29.39 -9.01 -14.96
CA ASN A 435 -28.21 -9.73 -14.49
C ASN A 435 -27.45 -9.03 -13.35
N ASN A 436 -28.04 -8.00 -12.75
CA ASN A 436 -27.41 -7.23 -11.68
C ASN A 436 -27.31 -8.05 -10.39
N ASN A 437 -26.13 -8.04 -9.75
CA ASN A 437 -25.91 -8.72 -8.47
C ASN A 437 -26.09 -7.80 -7.26
N VAL A 438 -26.30 -6.50 -7.46
CA VAL A 438 -26.62 -5.51 -6.42
C VAL A 438 -27.91 -4.79 -6.80
N HIS A 439 -28.69 -4.32 -5.81
CA HIS A 439 -29.97 -3.65 -6.07
C HIS A 439 -29.78 -2.30 -6.76
N ASP A 440 -28.72 -1.55 -6.43
CA ASP A 440 -28.40 -0.29 -7.08
C ASP A 440 -27.69 -0.53 -8.42
N ILE A 441 -28.45 -0.34 -9.50
CA ILE A 441 -27.97 -0.50 -10.88
C ILE A 441 -26.81 0.44 -11.20
N ALA A 442 -26.73 1.63 -10.59
CA ALA A 442 -25.61 2.55 -10.82
C ALA A 442 -24.30 1.98 -10.27
N ILE A 443 -24.35 1.36 -9.08
CA ILE A 443 -23.21 0.67 -8.48
C ILE A 443 -22.80 -0.55 -9.32
N GLU A 444 -23.77 -1.35 -9.78
CA GLU A 444 -23.49 -2.49 -10.65
C GLU A 444 -22.78 -2.05 -11.93
N ARG A 445 -23.30 -1.01 -12.59
CA ARG A 445 -22.71 -0.44 -13.82
C ARG A 445 -21.29 0.05 -13.57
N PHE A 446 -21.05 0.74 -12.46
CA PHE A 446 -19.71 1.18 -12.10
C PHE A 446 -18.77 -0.02 -11.90
N SER A 447 -19.17 -1.03 -11.11
CA SER A 447 -18.34 -2.21 -10.84
C SER A 447 -17.95 -2.95 -12.13
N VAL A 448 -18.90 -3.13 -13.06
CA VAL A 448 -18.65 -3.77 -14.35
C VAL A 448 -17.76 -2.90 -15.24
N HIS A 449 -18.03 -1.60 -15.32
CA HIS A 449 -17.22 -0.66 -16.09
C HIS A 449 -15.77 -0.62 -15.59
N ARG A 450 -15.58 -0.57 -14.27
CA ARG A 450 -14.28 -0.61 -13.58
C ARG A 450 -13.47 -1.84 -14.02
N ILE A 451 -14.05 -3.03 -13.94
CA ILE A 451 -13.38 -4.29 -14.33
C ILE A 451 -12.92 -4.23 -15.80
N ASN A 452 -13.82 -3.86 -16.71
CA ASN A 452 -13.50 -3.84 -18.14
C ASN A 452 -12.45 -2.78 -18.49
N ARG A 453 -12.51 -1.62 -17.84
CA ARG A 453 -11.54 -0.54 -18.01
C ARG A 453 -10.16 -0.90 -17.46
N ASN A 454 -10.13 -1.57 -16.31
CA ASN A 454 -8.89 -1.88 -15.62
C ASN A 454 -8.20 -3.11 -16.21
N LYS A 455 -8.95 -4.03 -16.84
CA LYS A 455 -8.42 -5.23 -17.49
C LYS A 455 -7.16 -4.98 -18.34
N PRO A 456 -7.13 -4.07 -19.35
CA PRO A 456 -5.92 -3.84 -20.15
C PRO A 456 -4.73 -3.33 -19.33
N ILE A 457 -4.98 -2.53 -18.29
CA ILE A 457 -3.93 -2.02 -17.39
C ILE A 457 -3.39 -3.17 -16.53
N SER A 458 -4.27 -3.99 -15.97
CA SER A 458 -3.92 -5.17 -15.18
C SER A 458 -3.14 -6.18 -16.02
N ASP A 459 -3.54 -6.42 -17.27
CA ASP A 459 -2.84 -7.31 -18.19
C ASP A 459 -1.43 -6.77 -18.52
N ALA A 460 -1.27 -5.46 -18.75
CA ALA A 460 0.03 -4.83 -18.97
C ALA A 460 0.96 -4.90 -17.73
N LEU A 461 0.40 -4.70 -16.53
CA LEU A 461 1.15 -4.85 -15.28
C LEU A 461 1.57 -6.31 -15.04
N ILE A 462 0.68 -7.26 -15.30
CA ILE A 462 0.98 -8.70 -15.19
C ILE A 462 2.10 -9.09 -16.15
N ASP A 463 2.02 -8.64 -17.40
CA ASP A 463 3.04 -8.89 -18.42
C ASP A 463 4.40 -8.28 -18.02
N LEU A 464 4.42 -7.02 -17.56
CA LEU A 464 5.64 -6.39 -17.04
C LEU A 464 6.22 -7.16 -15.85
N LEU A 465 5.40 -7.47 -14.83
CA LEU A 465 5.85 -8.17 -13.63
C LEU A 465 6.35 -9.58 -13.94
N SER A 466 5.70 -10.29 -14.86
CA SER A 466 6.13 -11.62 -15.31
C SER A 466 7.45 -11.56 -16.05
N CYS A 467 7.64 -10.55 -16.90
CA CYS A 467 8.88 -10.28 -17.62
C CYS A 467 10.06 -10.06 -16.63
N VAL A 468 9.90 -9.13 -15.68
CA VAL A 468 10.98 -8.76 -14.75
C VAL A 468 11.28 -9.79 -13.65
N HIS A 469 10.35 -10.72 -13.40
CA HIS A 469 10.52 -11.86 -12.49
C HIS A 469 10.82 -13.18 -13.22
N SER A 470 11.17 -13.15 -14.51
CA SER A 470 11.59 -14.35 -15.22
C SER A 470 12.96 -14.82 -14.72
N VAL A 471 13.02 -16.07 -14.23
CA VAL A 471 14.26 -16.72 -13.77
C VAL A 471 15.02 -17.37 -14.94
N LYS A 472 14.29 -17.97 -15.89
CA LYS A 472 14.87 -18.77 -16.98
C LYS A 472 15.50 -17.91 -18.06
N VAL A 473 14.80 -16.84 -18.46
CA VAL A 473 15.24 -15.90 -19.49
C VAL A 473 15.23 -14.51 -18.89
N LEU A 474 16.41 -13.95 -18.64
CA LEU A 474 16.51 -12.61 -18.09
C LEU A 474 16.11 -11.59 -19.16
N PRO A 475 15.18 -10.68 -18.87
CA PRO A 475 14.75 -9.69 -19.85
C PRO A 475 15.87 -8.68 -20.13
N LYS A 476 15.89 -8.16 -21.36
CA LYS A 476 16.78 -7.05 -21.71
C LYS A 476 16.24 -5.74 -21.17
N ILE A 477 17.12 -4.79 -20.84
CA ILE A 477 16.73 -3.45 -20.36
C ILE A 477 15.76 -2.78 -21.36
N ASN A 478 16.04 -2.86 -22.66
CA ASN A 478 15.16 -2.30 -23.69
C ASN A 478 13.75 -2.91 -23.70
N GLU A 479 13.63 -4.22 -23.46
CA GLU A 479 12.31 -4.89 -23.40
C GLU A 479 11.50 -4.40 -22.20
N VAL A 480 12.17 -4.18 -21.07
CA VAL A 480 11.55 -3.62 -19.86
C VAL A 480 11.14 -2.16 -20.10
N ASP A 481 11.99 -1.35 -20.73
CA ASP A 481 11.69 0.05 -21.05
C ASP A 481 10.49 0.20 -21.99
N LEU A 482 10.33 -0.68 -22.99
CA LEU A 482 9.15 -0.68 -23.86
C LEU A 482 7.85 -0.96 -23.08
N LYS A 483 7.89 -1.90 -22.14
CA LYS A 483 6.73 -2.21 -21.28
C LYS A 483 6.44 -1.08 -20.29
N LEU A 484 7.48 -0.43 -19.74
CA LEU A 484 7.31 0.77 -18.91
C LEU A 484 6.69 1.93 -19.70
N GLY A 485 7.15 2.19 -20.93
CA GLY A 485 6.58 3.23 -21.79
C GLY A 485 5.10 2.98 -22.13
N THR A 486 4.69 1.71 -22.24
CA THR A 486 3.28 1.33 -22.39
C THR A 486 2.46 1.74 -21.16
N LEU A 487 2.96 1.48 -19.96
CA LEU A 487 2.31 1.90 -18.72
C LEU A 487 2.28 3.44 -18.57
N GLU A 488 3.34 4.14 -18.94
CA GLU A 488 3.37 5.60 -18.91
C GLU A 488 2.30 6.24 -19.80
N ASN A 489 2.05 5.66 -20.98
CA ASN A 489 0.99 6.11 -21.87
C ASN A 489 -0.40 5.88 -21.24
N MET A 490 -0.65 4.69 -20.69
CA MET A 490 -1.90 4.40 -19.97
C MET A 490 -2.10 5.33 -18.76
N LYS A 491 -1.02 5.65 -18.03
CA LYS A 491 -1.02 6.61 -16.91
C LYS A 491 -1.48 8.00 -17.37
N ARG A 492 -0.97 8.46 -18.51
CA ARG A 492 -1.34 9.76 -19.10
C ARG A 492 -2.81 9.81 -19.49
N ASP A 493 -3.34 8.72 -20.06
CA ASP A 493 -4.76 8.62 -20.44
C ASP A 493 -5.68 8.69 -19.21
N LEU A 494 -5.30 8.04 -18.10
CA LEU A 494 -6.02 8.14 -16.83
C LEU A 494 -6.05 9.58 -16.29
N CYS A 495 -4.92 10.30 -16.37
CA CYS A 495 -4.80 11.67 -15.87
C CYS A 495 -5.56 12.72 -16.69
N THR A 496 -5.70 12.55 -18.01
CA THR A 496 -6.33 13.55 -18.89
C THR A 496 -7.86 13.57 -18.83
N SER A 497 -8.49 12.48 -18.38
CA SER A 497 -9.96 12.33 -18.35
C SER A 497 -10.69 13.08 -17.20
N ASN A 498 -10.06 14.03 -16.49
CA ASN A 498 -10.48 14.45 -15.14
C ASN A 498 -11.72 15.37 -15.03
N ALA A 499 -12.24 15.95 -16.12
CA ALA A 499 -13.20 17.06 -15.99
C ALA A 499 -14.62 16.70 -15.44
N ASN A 500 -15.03 15.42 -15.42
CA ASN A 500 -16.39 14.99 -15.00
C ASN A 500 -16.42 13.65 -14.24
N LYS A 501 -15.36 13.29 -13.51
CA LYS A 501 -15.29 11.99 -12.83
C LYS A 501 -16.14 11.96 -11.55
N THR A 502 -16.88 10.88 -11.36
CA THR A 502 -17.55 10.58 -10.08
C THR A 502 -16.52 10.27 -8.99
N THR A 503 -16.92 10.35 -7.71
CA THR A 503 -16.04 10.02 -6.57
C THR A 503 -15.53 8.58 -6.62
N LEU A 504 -16.35 7.64 -7.11
CA LEU A 504 -15.98 6.25 -7.36
C LEU A 504 -14.88 6.13 -8.42
N GLN A 505 -15.06 6.78 -9.57
CA GLN A 505 -14.06 6.78 -10.66
C GLN A 505 -12.74 7.43 -10.21
N LEU A 506 -12.81 8.56 -9.51
CA LEU A 506 -11.63 9.23 -9.00
C LEU A 506 -10.88 8.35 -7.99
N THR A 507 -11.59 7.64 -7.11
CA THR A 507 -10.99 6.70 -6.15
C THR A 507 -10.28 5.55 -6.87
N ASP A 508 -10.92 4.94 -7.88
CA ASP A 508 -10.33 3.85 -8.65
C ASP A 508 -9.06 4.30 -9.39
N ASP A 509 -9.11 5.47 -10.03
CA ASP A 509 -7.97 6.07 -10.72
C ASP A 509 -6.80 6.30 -9.77
N LEU A 510 -7.05 6.87 -8.60
CA LEU A 510 -6.01 7.09 -7.59
C LEU A 510 -5.40 5.76 -7.13
N CYS A 511 -6.19 4.71 -6.93
CA CYS A 511 -5.69 3.40 -6.55
C CYS A 511 -4.72 2.81 -7.60
N ILE A 512 -5.13 2.88 -8.88
CA ILE A 512 -4.32 2.38 -10.00
C ILE A 512 -3.03 3.19 -10.15
N LEU A 513 -3.13 4.52 -10.13
CA LEU A 513 -1.99 5.41 -10.30
C LEU A 513 -0.96 5.27 -9.16
N LEU A 514 -1.41 5.12 -7.90
CA LEU A 514 -0.53 4.85 -6.76
C LEU A 514 0.28 3.56 -6.96
N ASN A 515 -0.39 2.51 -7.44
CA ASN A 515 0.23 1.23 -7.76
C ASN A 515 1.23 1.33 -8.92
N MET A 516 0.84 1.97 -10.03
CA MET A 516 1.70 2.11 -11.22
C MET A 516 2.98 2.90 -10.87
N ASN A 517 2.85 4.03 -10.17
CA ASN A 517 3.98 4.83 -9.74
C ASN A 517 4.96 4.04 -8.84
N CYS A 518 4.43 3.16 -7.98
CA CYS A 518 5.25 2.28 -7.16
C CYS A 518 6.10 1.32 -8.01
N VAL A 519 5.47 0.60 -8.94
CA VAL A 519 6.14 -0.40 -9.79
C VAL A 519 7.18 0.27 -10.67
N GLU A 520 6.78 1.34 -11.35
CA GLU A 520 7.63 2.11 -12.26
C GLU A 520 8.89 2.60 -11.55
N SER A 521 8.74 3.17 -10.35
CA SER A 521 9.87 3.67 -9.56
C SER A 521 10.79 2.56 -9.07
N CYS A 522 10.23 1.43 -8.61
CA CYS A 522 11.03 0.30 -8.18
C CYS A 522 11.83 -0.30 -9.35
N ILE A 523 11.22 -0.51 -10.51
CA ILE A 523 11.90 -1.08 -11.68
C ILE A 523 12.98 -0.11 -12.20
N ASN A 524 12.68 1.18 -12.32
CA ASN A 524 13.66 2.20 -12.72
C ASN A 524 14.86 2.24 -11.76
N TYR A 525 14.62 2.05 -10.46
CA TYR A 525 15.68 1.93 -9.47
C TYR A 525 16.57 0.70 -9.69
N TYR A 526 15.99 -0.47 -10.00
CA TYR A 526 16.77 -1.66 -10.35
C TYR A 526 17.61 -1.46 -11.62
N ILE A 527 17.04 -0.81 -12.65
CA ILE A 527 17.78 -0.46 -13.88
C ILE A 527 18.94 0.48 -13.54
N LEU A 528 18.71 1.49 -12.70
CA LEU A 528 19.73 2.43 -12.27
C LEU A 528 20.91 1.73 -11.58
N LEU A 529 20.63 0.81 -10.64
CA LEU A 529 21.66 0.02 -9.96
C LEU A 529 22.46 -0.87 -10.94
N LYS A 530 21.79 -1.45 -11.93
CA LYS A 530 22.46 -2.25 -12.97
C LYS A 530 23.38 -1.38 -13.83
N LEU A 531 22.92 -0.20 -14.27
CA LEU A 531 23.74 0.75 -15.03
C LEU A 531 24.93 1.27 -14.23
N GLU A 532 24.76 1.52 -12.92
CA GLU A 532 25.85 1.86 -12.00
C GLU A 532 26.90 0.74 -11.96
N SER A 533 26.48 -0.53 -11.87
CA SER A 533 27.41 -1.67 -11.87
C SER A 533 28.17 -1.86 -13.18
N LEU A 534 27.64 -1.35 -14.29
CA LEU A 534 28.26 -1.40 -15.61
C LEU A 534 29.22 -0.22 -15.86
N GLY A 535 29.22 0.81 -14.99
CA GLY A 535 30.05 1.99 -15.15
C GLY A 535 29.65 2.91 -16.31
N THR A 536 28.45 2.76 -16.88
CA THR A 536 27.98 3.57 -18.02
C THR A 536 27.41 4.91 -17.55
N LEU A 537 28.29 5.90 -17.36
CA LEU A 537 27.93 7.18 -16.75
C LEU A 537 26.76 7.91 -17.44
N GLU A 538 26.75 7.98 -18.77
CA GLU A 538 25.69 8.68 -19.51
C GLU A 538 24.31 8.02 -19.31
N SER A 539 24.23 6.70 -19.49
CA SER A 539 23.00 5.94 -19.28
C SER A 539 22.55 5.98 -17.82
N TYR A 540 23.49 5.89 -16.89
CA TYR A 540 23.22 6.06 -15.46
C TYR A 540 22.62 7.44 -15.17
N MET A 541 23.23 8.52 -15.66
CA MET A 541 22.75 9.88 -15.43
C MET A 541 21.36 10.12 -16.04
N ASN A 542 21.11 9.57 -17.24
CA ASN A 542 19.78 9.63 -17.84
C ASN A 542 18.73 8.93 -16.97
N ARG A 543 19.02 7.68 -16.55
CA ARG A 543 18.10 6.94 -15.67
C ARG A 543 17.93 7.59 -14.29
N PHE A 544 19.00 8.19 -13.77
CA PHE A 544 18.97 8.93 -12.51
C PHE A 544 18.00 10.10 -12.58
N ASN A 545 18.04 10.87 -13.68
CA ASN A 545 17.13 11.99 -13.92
C ASN A 545 15.67 11.52 -14.04
N ILE A 546 15.42 10.43 -14.77
CA ILE A 546 14.09 9.81 -14.87
C ILE A 546 13.56 9.45 -13.48
N LEU A 547 14.34 8.71 -12.69
CA LEU A 547 13.91 8.28 -11.35
C LEU A 547 13.70 9.47 -10.40
N LEU A 548 14.54 10.50 -10.49
CA LEU A 548 14.38 11.72 -9.69
C LEU A 548 13.08 12.44 -10.05
N HIS A 549 12.78 12.60 -11.34
CA HIS A 549 11.53 13.18 -11.82
C HIS A 549 10.33 12.37 -11.31
N LEU A 550 10.34 11.06 -11.51
CA LEU A 550 9.28 10.16 -11.05
C LEU A 550 9.06 10.25 -9.54
N THR A 551 10.13 10.36 -8.76
CA THR A 551 10.05 10.49 -7.29
C THR A 551 9.38 11.81 -6.90
N VAL A 552 9.75 12.92 -7.53
CA VAL A 552 9.18 14.25 -7.24
C VAL A 552 7.70 14.34 -7.66
N GLU A 553 7.38 13.87 -8.86
CA GLU A 553 6.01 13.82 -9.37
C GLU A 553 5.13 12.95 -8.46
N SER A 554 5.64 11.76 -8.10
CA SER A 554 4.91 10.84 -7.25
C SER A 554 4.71 11.38 -5.83
N TYR A 555 5.63 12.19 -5.30
CA TYR A 555 5.37 12.86 -4.02
C TYR A 555 4.18 13.79 -4.10
N THR A 556 4.17 14.67 -5.10
CA THR A 556 3.07 15.61 -5.30
C THR A 556 1.75 14.87 -5.41
N PHE A 557 1.76 13.77 -6.17
CA PHE A 557 0.61 12.91 -6.34
C PHE A 557 0.17 12.21 -5.04
N VAL A 558 1.10 11.66 -4.25
CA VAL A 558 0.78 10.98 -2.98
C VAL A 558 0.22 11.96 -1.95
N PHE A 559 0.76 13.19 -1.89
CA PHE A 559 0.22 14.25 -1.03
C PHE A 559 -1.19 14.65 -1.46
N ASP A 560 -1.43 14.86 -2.76
CA ASP A 560 -2.77 15.16 -3.30
C ASP A 560 -3.76 14.02 -3.03
N ALA A 561 -3.36 12.77 -3.28
CA ALA A 561 -4.17 11.59 -2.98
C ALA A 561 -4.49 11.47 -1.49
N ALA A 562 -3.52 11.74 -0.61
CA ALA A 562 -3.74 11.76 0.83
C ALA A 562 -4.74 12.85 1.24
N LEU A 563 -4.59 14.06 0.71
CA LEU A 563 -5.48 15.18 1.00
C LEU A 563 -6.91 14.89 0.50
N LYS A 564 -7.05 14.39 -0.73
CA LYS A 564 -8.33 13.96 -1.29
C LYS A 564 -8.96 12.83 -0.49
N SER A 565 -8.18 11.84 -0.05
CA SER A 565 -8.69 10.73 0.76
C SER A 565 -9.28 11.18 2.09
N VAL A 566 -8.78 12.28 2.66
CA VAL A 566 -9.27 12.84 3.92
C VAL A 566 -10.46 13.77 3.72
N ASN A 567 -10.46 14.56 2.63
CA ASN A 567 -11.45 15.61 2.41
C ASN A 567 -12.60 15.14 1.50
N GLU A 568 -12.30 14.96 0.22
CA GLU A 568 -13.29 14.74 -0.85
C GLU A 568 -13.76 13.28 -0.95
N LEU A 569 -12.87 12.35 -0.65
CA LEU A 569 -13.04 10.91 -0.83
C LEU A 569 -13.05 10.15 0.51
N SER A 570 -13.43 10.84 1.58
CA SER A 570 -13.48 10.27 2.94
C SER A 570 -14.30 8.98 3.01
N SER A 571 -15.41 8.89 2.28
CA SER A 571 -16.23 7.67 2.16
C SER A 571 -15.48 6.45 1.66
N TYR A 572 -14.42 6.66 0.86
CA TYR A 572 -13.61 5.61 0.24
C TYR A 572 -12.18 5.56 0.79
N ALA A 573 -11.91 6.23 1.91
CA ALA A 573 -10.59 6.30 2.53
C ALA A 573 -9.98 4.91 2.82
N LEU A 574 -10.83 3.90 3.04
CA LEU A 574 -10.44 2.49 3.21
C LEU A 574 -9.51 1.99 2.08
N PHE A 575 -9.80 2.36 0.83
CA PHE A 575 -9.05 1.89 -0.34
C PHE A 575 -7.77 2.71 -0.59
N LEU A 576 -7.74 3.97 -0.14
CA LEU A 576 -6.69 4.91 -0.44
C LEU A 576 -5.60 4.98 0.63
N ILE A 577 -5.97 5.02 1.92
CA ILE A 577 -5.03 5.29 3.02
C ILE A 577 -3.89 4.27 3.05
N HIS A 578 -4.21 2.98 2.98
CA HIS A 578 -3.18 1.93 2.97
C HIS A 578 -2.21 2.08 1.79
N ARG A 579 -2.73 2.33 0.59
CA ARG A 579 -1.91 2.55 -0.62
C ARG A 579 -1.04 3.81 -0.50
N VAL A 580 -1.59 4.90 0.02
CA VAL A 580 -0.84 6.13 0.31
C VAL A 580 0.32 5.86 1.28
N ILE A 581 0.07 5.09 2.35
CA ILE A 581 1.10 4.71 3.32
C ILE A 581 2.21 3.87 2.68
N LEU A 582 1.86 2.83 1.91
CA LEU A 582 2.85 1.98 1.24
C LEU A 582 3.67 2.76 0.20
N THR A 583 3.00 3.55 -0.62
CA THR A 583 3.62 4.37 -1.67
C THR A 583 4.53 5.43 -1.08
N SER A 584 4.09 6.16 -0.05
CA SER A 584 4.92 7.16 0.65
C SER A 584 6.17 6.54 1.27
N LEU A 585 6.08 5.32 1.83
CA LEU A 585 7.20 4.60 2.40
C LEU A 585 8.24 4.22 1.32
N LYS A 586 7.80 3.79 0.13
CA LYS A 586 8.72 3.50 -0.99
C LYS A 586 9.46 4.75 -1.44
N PHE A 587 8.76 5.87 -1.61
CA PHE A 587 9.38 7.12 -2.04
C PHE A 587 10.34 7.70 -0.99
N PHE A 588 10.00 7.57 0.30
CA PHE A 588 10.92 7.88 1.38
C PHE A 588 12.26 7.16 1.20
N HIS A 589 12.25 5.87 0.83
CA HIS A 589 13.49 5.12 0.57
C HIS A 589 14.27 5.66 -0.64
N PHE A 590 13.60 6.00 -1.74
CA PHE A 590 14.27 6.58 -2.91
C PHE A 590 14.89 7.95 -2.60
N THR A 591 14.26 8.74 -1.74
CA THR A 591 14.85 10.03 -1.32
C THR A 591 16.03 9.86 -0.37
N MET A 592 15.97 8.87 0.52
CA MET A 592 17.12 8.50 1.35
C MET A 592 18.30 8.07 0.48
N TYR A 593 18.03 7.27 -0.55
CA TYR A 593 19.01 6.87 -1.56
C TYR A 593 19.65 8.06 -2.27
N PHE A 594 18.84 8.98 -2.78
CA PHE A 594 19.34 10.16 -3.49
C PHE A 594 20.21 11.02 -2.58
N THR A 595 19.76 11.21 -1.34
CA THR A 595 20.51 11.97 -0.33
C THR A 595 21.88 11.32 -0.07
N ALA A 596 21.93 10.00 0.12
CA ALA A 596 23.18 9.28 0.39
C ALA A 596 24.18 9.40 -0.78
N ARG A 597 23.72 9.22 -2.03
CA ARG A 597 24.58 9.38 -3.22
C ARG A 597 25.06 10.80 -3.42
N MET A 598 24.19 11.80 -3.23
CA MET A 598 24.58 13.22 -3.32
C MET A 598 25.63 13.59 -2.26
N MET A 599 25.51 13.04 -1.05
CA MET A 599 26.52 13.22 -0.01
C MET A 599 27.87 12.61 -0.40
N LEU A 600 27.89 11.44 -1.03
CA LEU A 600 29.13 10.82 -1.53
C LEU A 600 29.75 11.66 -2.66
N ILE A 601 28.95 12.11 -3.63
CA ILE A 601 29.43 12.98 -4.71
C ILE A 601 30.03 14.26 -4.12
N LYS A 602 29.36 14.86 -3.12
CA LYS A 602 29.86 16.04 -2.41
C LYS A 602 31.22 15.81 -1.76
N GLN A 603 31.50 14.63 -1.21
CA GLN A 603 32.82 14.34 -0.59
C GLN A 603 33.96 14.38 -1.60
N HIS A 604 33.69 14.13 -2.88
CA HIS A 604 34.69 14.06 -3.95
C HIS A 604 34.63 15.25 -4.92
N ALA A 605 33.72 16.20 -4.72
CA ALA A 605 33.53 17.33 -5.61
C ALA A 605 34.53 18.46 -5.35
N ALA A 606 34.89 19.23 -6.39
CA ALA A 606 35.65 20.47 -6.22
C ALA A 606 34.81 21.54 -5.50
N THR A 607 35.46 22.43 -4.75
CA THR A 607 34.87 23.51 -3.92
C THR A 607 33.69 24.28 -4.57
N PRO A 608 33.73 24.71 -5.85
CA PRO A 608 32.60 25.44 -6.44
C PRO A 608 31.33 24.60 -6.63
N ARG A 609 31.43 23.26 -6.73
CA ARG A 609 30.27 22.37 -6.84
C ARG A 609 29.68 21.99 -5.48
N HIS A 610 30.42 22.23 -4.38
CA HIS A 610 29.93 21.95 -3.03
C HIS A 610 28.69 22.76 -2.66
N THR A 611 28.61 24.02 -3.06
CA THR A 611 27.48 24.90 -2.70
C THR A 611 26.17 24.39 -3.31
N ILE A 612 26.17 24.07 -4.60
CA ILE A 612 25.01 23.51 -5.32
C ILE A 612 24.60 22.16 -4.71
N LEU A 613 25.56 21.26 -4.49
CA LEU A 613 25.26 19.95 -3.87
C LEU A 613 24.72 20.10 -2.44
N THR A 614 25.17 21.11 -1.69
CA THR A 614 24.65 21.40 -0.34
C THR A 614 23.20 21.83 -0.40
N ASP A 615 22.85 22.76 -1.28
CA ASP A 615 21.46 23.22 -1.47
C ASP A 615 20.53 22.06 -1.89
N ILE A 616 20.97 21.19 -2.81
CA ILE A 616 20.21 19.99 -3.22
C ILE A 616 20.00 19.04 -2.03
N ILE A 617 21.05 18.76 -1.25
CA ILE A 617 20.96 17.87 -0.09
C ILE A 617 20.00 18.46 0.95
N GLU A 618 20.08 19.76 1.23
CA GLU A 618 19.17 20.43 2.17
C GLU A 618 17.72 20.33 1.72
N LYS A 619 17.44 20.54 0.43
CA LYS A 619 16.09 20.35 -0.15
C LYS A 619 15.59 18.91 -0.03
N LEU A 620 16.44 17.91 -0.33
CA LEU A 620 16.09 16.50 -0.17
C LEU A 620 15.78 16.13 1.30
N ILE A 621 16.53 16.70 2.25
CA ILE A 621 16.27 16.53 3.69
C ILE A 621 14.90 17.12 4.07
N VAL A 622 14.55 18.30 3.57
CA VAL A 622 13.21 18.89 3.80
C VAL A 622 12.11 17.99 3.24
N ILE A 623 12.29 17.45 2.03
CA ILE A 623 11.35 16.48 1.45
C ILE A 623 11.21 15.25 2.35
N LEU A 624 12.31 14.64 2.80
CA LEU A 624 12.29 13.50 3.73
C LEU A 624 11.51 13.80 5.01
N GLN A 625 11.70 14.97 5.59
CA GLN A 625 10.97 15.40 6.78
C GLN A 625 9.47 15.51 6.51
N ASN A 626 9.07 16.11 5.39
CA ASN A 626 7.66 16.26 5.02
C ASN A 626 7.00 14.91 4.75
N VAL A 627 7.70 13.99 4.09
CA VAL A 627 7.20 12.64 3.82
C VAL A 627 7.06 11.83 5.10
N THR A 628 8.01 11.99 6.03
CA THR A 628 7.93 11.37 7.36
C THR A 628 6.72 11.90 8.13
N LYS A 629 6.45 13.22 8.05
CA LYS A 629 5.25 13.82 8.66
C LYS A 629 3.97 13.31 7.99
N LEU A 630 3.91 13.21 6.67
CA LEU A 630 2.77 12.67 5.94
C LEU A 630 2.51 11.22 6.34
N HIS A 631 3.55 10.39 6.32
CA HIS A 631 3.46 9.00 6.75
C HIS A 631 2.99 8.91 8.20
N GLY A 632 3.55 9.72 9.09
CA GLY A 632 3.10 9.84 10.48
C GLY A 632 1.62 10.21 10.58
N PHE A 633 1.15 11.20 9.82
CA PHE A 633 -0.25 11.62 9.80
C PHE A 633 -1.19 10.52 9.26
N CYS A 634 -0.85 9.89 8.13
CA CYS A 634 -1.65 8.81 7.56
C CYS A 634 -1.66 7.58 8.46
N ALA A 635 -0.51 7.19 9.01
CA ALA A 635 -0.40 6.10 9.97
C ALA A 635 -1.16 6.44 11.25
N ASP A 636 -1.05 7.66 11.77
CA ASP A 636 -1.81 8.10 12.94
C ASP A 636 -3.31 8.04 12.64
N LYS A 637 -3.81 8.53 11.50
CA LYS A 637 -5.23 8.35 11.13
C LYS A 637 -5.62 6.87 11.07
N TYR A 638 -4.78 6.06 10.43
CA TYR A 638 -5.01 4.63 10.22
C TYR A 638 -4.97 3.81 11.52
N TYR A 639 -4.11 4.15 12.48
CA TYR A 639 -3.99 3.46 13.78
C TYR A 639 -4.81 4.14 14.89
N THR A 640 -5.13 5.43 14.78
CA THR A 640 -5.98 6.16 15.73
C THR A 640 -7.45 5.79 15.55
N SER A 641 -7.87 5.49 14.32
CA SER A 641 -9.15 4.81 14.07
C SER A 641 -9.26 3.47 14.80
N LEU A 642 -8.14 2.90 15.26
CA LEU A 642 -8.07 1.69 16.09
C LEU A 642 -7.97 2.02 17.59
N ARG A 643 -7.09 2.95 17.97
CA ARG A 643 -6.85 3.35 19.38
C ARG A 643 -8.02 4.06 20.05
N ILE A 644 -8.82 4.81 19.31
CA ILE A 644 -10.01 5.48 19.87
C ILE A 644 -10.98 4.45 20.47
N TYR A 645 -10.92 3.18 20.05
CA TYR A 645 -12.00 2.22 20.31
C TYR A 645 -11.58 0.95 21.06
N GLU A 646 -10.28 0.70 21.29
CA GLU A 646 -9.87 -0.23 22.36
C GLU A 646 -10.00 0.39 23.77
N GLY A 647 -10.30 1.70 23.84
CA GLY A 647 -10.66 2.40 25.06
C GLY A 647 -12.19 2.51 25.25
N ASP A 648 -12.62 2.57 26.51
CA ASP A 648 -14.02 2.71 26.93
C ASP A 648 -14.76 3.83 26.16
N PRO A 649 -15.71 3.49 25.26
CA PRO A 649 -16.30 4.45 24.31
C PRO A 649 -17.07 5.58 25.00
N VAL A 650 -17.51 5.37 26.24
CA VAL A 650 -18.26 6.35 27.05
C VAL A 650 -17.39 7.52 27.51
N LYS A 651 -16.06 7.36 27.58
CA LYS A 651 -15.16 8.42 28.07
C LYS A 651 -14.78 9.49 27.06
N TRP A 652 -15.09 9.28 25.77
CA TRP A 652 -14.61 10.13 24.68
C TRP A 652 -15.72 10.92 23.96
N VAL A 653 -16.99 10.66 24.31
CA VAL A 653 -18.14 11.45 23.86
C VAL A 653 -18.33 12.72 24.70
N ASN A 654 -17.75 12.75 25.91
CA ASN A 654 -17.54 13.96 26.72
C ASN A 654 -16.14 14.54 26.45
#